data_AF-A0A831LXL3-F1
#
_entry.id   AF-A0A831LXL3-F1
#
_cell.length_a   1.000
_cell.length_b   1.000
_cell.length_c   1.000
_cell.angle_alpha   90.00
_cell.angle_beta   90.00
_cell.angle_gamma   90.00
#
_symmetry.space_group_name_H-M   'P 1'
#
loop_
_entity.id
_entity.type
_entity.pdbx_description
1 polymer ?
#
loop_
_entity_poly.entity_id
_entity_poly.type
_entity_poly.pdbx_seq_one_letter_code
_entity_poly.pdbx_strand_id
1 'polypeptide(L)'
;MSSSAGASRRPGPAGRAAAALVLGLALLSAGARGLAAQEGAIVERVIVRVDGRPGAAGLLGLIPIRSGDGFSARLVDRGVKQIFSTGLFADVRVTMSGEERVELVFDLVRNVFIDAVRFEGVKVPAARLRESLTAQRPGAYLQEDRLPDAVEEVKRGLRQEGYFDAIVKVDVRKDEEASTASLVFRAQDWATYRVGGLEVEWKAEIPEGTLLGKMKTRVGDIYVPARLAADLRALSQGLTRSGYVRAEVRLAGETFDEENRRVDLQVEIVPNEKIAIAINGARVPVRIVEPIWEERVFEPWGLSEGEARILSHLRRRGYLFATVQSRIEKDGDEMRVVHDVTTGPKTKIAGVEFRGQSFVSGVDLKTRLAIREGVPLFSLLGYDRLFSIPREVENFYKENGFADIRVRLDLVRVERGVEAVFIIEEGARTTVDGIRIEGASLIPPETLVRELISREGGPYFPPNVQKDVSQIEMSYLNEGIRGSEVVGQVERAPNGRLTLVYEIKEGTRVTIQDIFIAGNRLTRNRIIRRELRIAKGDKADYTRVQESERRLENLGIFSEVRLEEVQTGPADEVVVVTVREGEMNYTGLGLGFESLSRVSGSLADWPNEFRPRGIGEYIRSNIFGLGAQVGVLGQIST
;
A
#
# COMPACT_ATOMS: atom_id res chain seq x y z
N MET A 1 56.73 -17.89 -31.38
CA MET A 1 56.94 -16.44 -31.26
C MET A 1 55.62 -15.73 -31.52
N SER A 2 55.24 -14.82 -30.63
CA SER A 2 54.23 -13.75 -30.73
C SER A 2 52.77 -14.02 -31.14
N SER A 3 51.90 -13.69 -30.18
CA SER A 3 50.82 -12.68 -30.26
C SER A 3 49.39 -13.07 -30.68
N SER A 4 48.51 -12.85 -29.69
CA SER A 4 47.21 -12.16 -29.72
C SER A 4 45.95 -12.79 -30.35
N ALA A 5 44.96 -12.94 -29.46
CA ALA A 5 43.57 -12.42 -29.54
C ALA A 5 42.47 -13.22 -30.28
N GLY A 6 41.30 -13.30 -29.62
CA GLY A 6 40.03 -13.82 -30.14
C GLY A 6 39.19 -14.49 -29.03
N ALA A 7 38.75 -13.77 -27.99
CA ALA A 7 37.44 -13.10 -27.91
C ALA A 7 36.22 -14.04 -28.08
N SER A 8 35.64 -14.52 -26.96
CA SER A 8 34.23 -14.90 -26.88
C SER A 8 33.53 -13.97 -25.88
N ARG A 9 32.55 -13.19 -26.38
CA ARG A 9 31.67 -12.34 -25.57
C ARG A 9 30.31 -13.04 -25.45
N ARG A 10 29.86 -13.26 -24.21
CA ARG A 10 28.44 -13.38 -23.86
C ARG A 10 27.92 -12.00 -23.41
N PRO A 11 26.66 -11.63 -23.70
CA PRO A 11 26.07 -10.39 -23.22
C PRO A 11 25.53 -10.58 -21.79
N GLY A 12 25.83 -9.62 -20.92
CA GLY A 12 25.17 -9.43 -19.61
C GLY A 12 24.27 -8.19 -19.65
N PRO A 13 23.27 -8.07 -18.77
CA PRO A 13 22.21 -7.08 -18.89
C PRO A 13 22.67 -5.67 -18.49
N ALA A 14 22.43 -4.73 -19.41
CA ALA A 14 22.19 -3.32 -19.13
C ALA A 14 20.89 -3.15 -18.32
N GLY A 15 20.64 -2.11 -17.55
CA GLY A 15 21.41 -0.92 -17.26
C GLY A 15 20.66 -0.16 -16.16
N ARG A 16 21.32 0.08 -15.02
CA ARG A 16 20.93 1.11 -14.07
C ARG A 16 21.67 2.37 -14.49
N ALA A 17 20.96 3.31 -15.11
CA ALA A 17 21.49 4.62 -15.41
C ALA A 17 21.76 5.35 -14.09
N ALA A 18 23.03 5.58 -13.80
CA ALA A 18 23.47 6.44 -12.72
C ALA A 18 23.07 7.88 -13.05
N ALA A 19 22.25 8.50 -12.19
CA ALA A 19 22.06 9.93 -12.20
C ALA A 19 23.39 10.59 -11.82
N ALA A 20 24.03 11.24 -12.79
CA ALA A 20 25.20 12.08 -12.56
C ALA A 20 24.72 13.38 -11.90
N LEU A 21 24.97 13.50 -10.61
CA LEU A 21 24.76 14.73 -9.85
C LEU A 21 25.86 15.72 -10.26
N VAL A 22 25.50 16.74 -11.05
CA VAL A 22 26.42 17.82 -11.39
C VAL A 22 26.54 18.73 -10.18
N LEU A 23 27.54 18.47 -9.33
CA LEU A 23 28.04 19.47 -8.38
C LEU A 23 28.72 20.58 -9.20
N GLY A 24 28.00 21.67 -9.43
CA GLY A 24 28.59 22.91 -9.92
C GLY A 24 29.45 23.57 -8.85
N LEU A 25 30.70 23.12 -8.67
CA LEU A 25 31.73 23.89 -7.99
C LEU A 25 32.19 25.02 -8.93
N ALA A 26 31.54 26.17 -8.86
CA ALA A 26 32.12 27.42 -9.34
C ALA A 26 33.12 27.93 -8.28
N LEU A 27 34.29 27.31 -8.24
CA LEU A 27 35.48 27.87 -7.59
C LEU A 27 35.93 29.08 -8.41
N LEU A 28 35.57 30.29 -7.95
CA LEU A 28 36.33 31.48 -8.33
C LEU A 28 37.78 31.24 -7.90
N SER A 29 38.64 31.14 -8.91
CA SER A 29 40.05 30.85 -8.84
C SER A 29 40.83 31.98 -8.16
N ALA A 30 40.83 31.99 -6.83
CA ALA A 30 41.84 32.60 -5.96
C ALA A 30 41.50 32.23 -4.50
N GLY A 31 41.90 31.05 -4.03
CA GLY A 31 41.65 30.67 -2.62
C GLY A 31 41.77 29.20 -2.24
N ALA A 32 42.14 28.30 -3.15
CA ALA A 32 42.29 26.87 -2.89
C ALA A 32 43.45 26.49 -1.92
N ARG A 33 44.04 27.45 -1.20
CA ARG A 33 44.97 27.24 -0.07
C ARG A 33 44.30 27.29 1.31
N GLY A 34 43.01 27.64 1.43
CA GLY A 34 42.36 27.84 2.74
C GLY A 34 41.74 26.59 3.39
N LEU A 35 41.16 25.68 2.62
CA LEU A 35 40.30 24.62 3.18
C LEU A 35 41.04 23.45 3.85
N ALA A 36 42.30 23.20 3.50
CA ALA A 36 43.11 22.15 4.10
C ALA A 36 43.96 22.63 5.31
N ALA A 37 43.99 23.95 5.57
CA ALA A 37 44.82 24.56 6.61
C ALA A 37 44.07 24.92 7.91
N GLN A 38 42.81 24.52 8.04
CA GLN A 38 41.89 25.01 9.11
C GLN A 38 41.23 23.90 9.94
N GLU A 39 41.77 22.69 9.96
CA GLU A 39 41.43 21.68 10.99
C GLU A 39 41.96 22.18 12.35
N GLY A 40 41.15 22.98 13.05
CA GLY A 40 41.50 23.63 14.31
C GLY A 40 40.85 25.01 14.54
N ALA A 41 40.20 25.58 13.52
CA ALA A 41 39.44 26.82 13.66
C ALA A 41 38.23 26.64 14.58
N ILE A 42 37.86 27.69 15.32
CA ILE A 42 36.69 27.68 16.22
C ILE A 42 35.52 28.34 15.51
N VAL A 43 34.34 27.70 15.54
CA VAL A 43 33.12 28.28 15.00
C VAL A 43 32.69 29.45 15.87
N GLU A 44 32.80 30.68 15.38
CA GLU A 44 32.39 31.88 16.12
C GLU A 44 30.88 32.11 16.04
N ARG A 45 30.27 31.78 14.90
CA ARG A 45 28.83 31.97 14.69
C ARG A 45 28.30 31.07 13.59
N VAL A 46 27.08 30.59 13.78
CA VAL A 46 26.29 29.90 12.75
C VAL A 46 25.06 30.76 12.44
N ILE A 47 24.88 31.11 11.18
CA ILE A 47 23.75 31.90 10.68
C ILE A 47 22.98 31.04 9.69
N VAL A 48 21.65 30.99 9.84
CA VAL A 48 20.76 30.37 8.86
C VAL A 48 19.98 31.46 8.15
N ARG A 49 19.97 31.41 6.82
CA ARG A 49 19.14 32.25 5.96
C ARG A 49 18.22 31.37 5.13
N VAL A 50 16.97 31.81 4.94
CA VAL A 50 16.00 31.15 4.08
C VAL A 50 15.54 32.17 3.04
N ASP A 51 15.73 31.86 1.77
CA ASP A 51 15.45 32.75 0.63
C ASP A 51 16.04 34.17 0.84
N GLY A 52 17.27 34.24 1.37
CA GLY A 52 17.98 35.50 1.64
C GLY A 52 17.54 36.27 2.89
N ARG A 53 16.59 35.76 3.69
CA ARG A 53 16.13 36.37 4.96
C ARG A 53 16.62 35.56 6.16
N PRO A 54 16.74 36.15 7.37
CA PRO A 54 17.08 35.37 8.57
C PRO A 54 16.10 34.21 8.80
N GLY A 55 16.64 33.00 8.97
CA GLY A 55 15.85 31.79 9.22
C GLY A 55 15.22 31.79 10.61
N ALA A 56 14.16 31.00 10.79
CA ALA A 56 13.54 30.80 12.10
C ALA A 56 14.55 30.18 13.08
N ALA A 57 14.49 30.56 14.37
CA ALA A 57 15.44 30.12 15.38
C ALA A 57 15.54 28.58 15.51
N GLY A 58 14.48 27.84 15.21
CA GLY A 58 14.49 26.37 15.23
C GLY A 58 15.31 25.72 14.10
N LEU A 59 15.54 26.41 12.98
CA LEU A 59 16.36 25.88 11.88
C LEU A 59 17.84 25.79 12.27
N LEU A 60 18.30 26.65 13.17
CA LEU A 60 19.63 26.53 13.77
C LEU A 60 19.77 25.22 14.57
N GLY A 61 18.67 24.71 15.14
CA GLY A 61 18.64 23.43 15.85
C GLY A 61 18.81 22.21 14.92
N LEU A 62 18.53 22.35 13.63
CA LEU A 62 18.77 21.31 12.62
C LEU A 62 20.26 21.18 12.23
N ILE A 63 21.12 22.08 12.70
CA ILE A 63 22.54 22.07 12.39
C ILE A 63 23.30 21.58 13.62
N PRO A 64 23.99 20.43 13.55
CA PRO A 64 24.74 19.86 14.67
C PRO A 64 26.10 20.56 14.87
N ILE A 65 26.11 21.89 14.80
CA ILE A 65 27.27 22.77 14.98
C ILE A 65 26.84 23.96 15.81
N ARG A 66 27.57 24.24 16.90
CA ARG A 66 27.33 25.37 17.79
C ARG A 66 28.50 26.35 17.77
N SER A 67 28.21 27.58 18.19
CA SER A 67 29.26 28.57 18.48
C SER A 67 30.18 28.02 19.57
N GLY A 68 31.49 28.06 19.34
CA GLY A 68 32.53 27.53 20.21
C GLY A 68 33.02 26.12 19.82
N ASP A 69 32.33 25.41 18.94
CA ASP A 69 32.77 24.09 18.47
C ASP A 69 34.00 24.20 17.57
N GLY A 70 34.83 23.16 17.57
CA GLY A 70 35.89 23.01 16.57
C GLY A 70 35.28 22.80 15.18
N PHE A 71 35.74 23.55 14.20
CA PHE A 71 35.29 23.41 12.82
C PHE A 71 35.54 21.98 12.31
N SER A 72 34.51 21.38 11.73
CA SER A 72 34.60 20.06 11.12
C SER A 72 33.75 20.00 9.86
N ALA A 73 34.39 19.75 8.72
CA ALA A 73 33.69 19.54 7.45
C ALA A 73 32.68 18.37 7.52
N ARG A 74 32.94 17.35 8.36
CA ARG A 74 32.02 16.22 8.57
C ARG A 74 30.74 16.64 9.29
N LEU A 75 30.84 17.58 10.25
CA LEU A 75 29.66 18.12 10.94
C LEU A 75 28.86 19.04 10.02
N VAL A 76 29.53 19.80 9.14
CA VAL A 76 28.86 20.62 8.11
C VAL A 76 28.07 19.72 7.16
N ASP A 77 28.68 18.66 6.62
CA ASP A 77 28.00 17.69 5.75
C ASP A 77 26.81 17.02 6.46
N ARG A 78 26.95 16.66 7.75
CA ARG A 78 25.84 16.12 8.54
C ARG A 78 24.70 17.12 8.67
N GLY A 79 24.99 18.39 8.96
CA GLY A 79 23.98 19.45 9.04
C GLY A 79 23.26 19.67 7.72
N VAL A 80 24.00 19.69 6.60
CA VAL A 80 23.41 19.77 5.26
C VAL A 80 22.46 18.58 5.02
N LYS A 81 22.89 17.35 5.30
CA LYS A 81 22.06 16.15 5.16
C LYS A 81 20.81 16.18 6.01
N GLN A 82 20.91 16.67 7.24
CA GLN A 82 19.80 16.77 8.19
C GLN A 82 18.78 17.84 7.78
N ILE A 83 19.24 18.96 7.20
CA ILE A 83 18.34 19.96 6.61
C ILE A 83 17.64 19.37 5.39
N PHE A 84 18.36 18.68 4.50
CA PHE A 84 17.74 18.01 3.34
C PHE A 84 16.73 16.93 3.73
N SER A 85 17.00 16.16 4.80
CA SER A 85 16.08 15.11 5.27
C SER A 85 14.75 15.66 5.79
N THR A 86 14.63 16.97 6.06
CA THR A 86 13.34 17.58 6.39
C THR A 86 12.40 17.70 5.19
N GLY A 87 12.90 17.60 3.95
CA GLY A 87 12.09 17.80 2.74
C GLY A 87 11.57 19.24 2.56
N LEU A 88 12.03 20.21 3.36
CA LEU A 88 11.56 21.60 3.33
C LEU A 88 12.33 22.49 2.36
N PHE A 89 13.53 22.09 1.94
CA PHE A 89 14.46 22.91 1.19
C PHE A 89 14.94 22.21 -0.09
N ALA A 90 14.98 22.98 -1.19
CA ALA A 90 15.44 22.53 -2.51
C ALA A 90 16.97 22.60 -2.63
N ASP A 91 17.58 23.58 -1.98
CA ASP A 91 19.03 23.82 -2.00
C ASP A 91 19.50 24.27 -0.61
N VAL A 92 20.72 23.86 -0.25
CA VAL A 92 21.39 24.18 1.01
C VAL A 92 22.84 24.52 0.67
N ARG A 93 23.18 25.81 0.74
CA ARG A 93 24.55 26.29 0.52
C ARG A 93 25.17 26.69 1.84
N VAL A 94 26.42 26.31 2.03
CA VAL A 94 27.17 26.72 3.22
C VAL A 94 28.33 27.58 2.78
N THR A 95 28.33 28.83 3.22
CA THR A 95 29.44 29.77 3.03
C THR A 95 30.20 29.86 4.34
N MET A 96 31.53 29.86 4.26
CA MET A 96 32.41 30.02 5.40
C MET A 96 33.25 31.30 5.23
N SER A 97 33.39 32.09 6.29
CA SER A 97 34.27 33.25 6.31
C SER A 97 35.08 33.33 7.60
N GLY A 98 36.36 33.71 7.50
CA GLY A 98 37.31 33.75 8.63
C GLY A 98 38.34 32.62 8.57
N GLU A 99 39.43 32.76 9.33
CA GLU A 99 40.54 31.78 9.34
C GLU A 99 40.64 30.98 10.64
N GLU A 100 40.98 31.62 11.76
CA GLU A 100 41.04 30.95 13.08
C GLU A 100 39.68 30.93 13.79
N ARG A 101 38.82 31.89 13.46
CA ARG A 101 37.43 32.00 13.90
C ARG A 101 36.55 32.03 12.68
N VAL A 102 35.74 30.99 12.50
CA VAL A 102 34.93 30.82 11.30
C VAL A 102 33.47 31.15 11.58
N GLU A 103 32.90 31.94 10.69
CA GLU A 103 31.46 32.14 10.58
C GLU A 103 30.92 31.23 9.48
N LEU A 104 29.89 30.45 9.81
CA LEU A 104 29.18 29.58 8.89
C LEU A 104 27.81 30.17 8.57
N VAL A 105 27.54 30.39 7.28
CA VAL A 105 26.25 30.86 6.78
C VAL A 105 25.61 29.76 5.96
N PHE A 106 24.50 29.22 6.45
CA PHE A 106 23.66 28.25 5.76
C PHE A 106 22.56 29.01 5.02
N ASP A 107 22.71 29.16 3.70
CA ASP A 107 21.71 29.74 2.80
C ASP A 107 20.82 28.63 2.25
N LEU A 108 19.56 28.62 2.69
CA LEU A 108 18.54 27.62 2.35
C LEU A 108 17.57 28.20 1.34
N VAL A 109 17.18 27.41 0.34
CA VAL A 109 16.14 27.75 -0.63
C VAL A 109 14.93 26.86 -0.39
N ARG A 110 13.74 27.41 -0.16
CA ARG A 110 12.54 26.61 0.12
C ARG A 110 12.17 25.71 -1.05
N ASN A 111 11.67 24.52 -0.74
CA ASN A 111 11.02 23.68 -1.72
C ASN A 111 9.74 24.35 -2.23
N VAL A 112 9.60 24.40 -3.54
CA VAL A 112 8.41 24.95 -4.22
C VAL A 112 7.50 23.79 -4.61
N PHE A 113 6.24 23.82 -4.20
CA PHE A 113 5.29 22.74 -4.52
C PHE A 113 4.48 23.08 -5.76
N ILE A 114 4.19 22.07 -6.60
CA ILE A 114 3.33 22.26 -7.76
C ILE A 114 1.87 22.32 -7.31
N ASP A 115 1.22 23.47 -7.42
CA ASP A 115 -0.17 23.64 -6.97
C ASP A 115 -1.19 23.26 -8.06
N ALA A 116 -0.86 23.53 -9.33
CA ALA A 116 -1.73 23.27 -10.46
C ALA A 116 -0.95 22.91 -11.73
N VAL A 117 -1.54 22.01 -12.52
CA VAL A 117 -1.07 21.70 -13.88
C VAL A 117 -2.20 21.94 -14.88
N ARG A 118 -1.90 22.75 -15.90
CA ARG A 118 -2.83 23.18 -16.97
C ARG A 118 -2.27 22.81 -18.34
N PHE A 119 -3.18 22.61 -19.29
CA PHE A 119 -2.88 22.26 -20.68
C PHE A 119 -3.60 23.22 -21.61
N GLU A 120 -2.88 23.79 -22.56
CA GLU A 120 -3.39 24.75 -23.55
C GLU A 120 -3.00 24.30 -24.97
N GLY A 121 -3.76 24.74 -25.97
CA GLY A 121 -3.49 24.49 -27.39
C GLY A 121 -4.06 23.19 -27.96
N VAL A 122 -4.49 22.25 -27.11
CA VAL A 122 -5.05 20.95 -27.51
C VAL A 122 -6.48 20.76 -27.06
N LYS A 123 -7.27 20.01 -27.85
CA LYS A 123 -8.68 19.68 -27.54
C LYS A 123 -8.82 18.36 -26.76
N VAL A 124 -7.79 17.99 -25.99
CA VAL A 124 -7.79 16.80 -25.14
C VAL A 124 -8.29 17.18 -23.74
N PRO A 125 -9.18 16.39 -23.10
CA PRO A 125 -9.56 16.62 -21.73
C PRO A 125 -8.35 16.62 -20.80
N ALA A 126 -8.18 17.68 -20.00
CA ALA A 126 -7.02 17.85 -19.13
C ALA A 126 -6.81 16.66 -18.17
N ALA A 127 -7.88 15.98 -17.75
CA ALA A 127 -7.79 14.79 -16.91
C ALA A 127 -6.91 13.68 -17.53
N ARG A 128 -7.07 13.39 -18.82
CA ARG A 128 -6.31 12.34 -19.51
C ARG A 128 -4.81 12.68 -19.61
N LEU A 129 -4.49 13.96 -19.84
CA LEU A 129 -3.10 14.40 -19.88
C LEU A 129 -2.45 14.44 -18.49
N ARG A 130 -3.25 14.69 -17.43
CA ARG A 130 -2.76 14.57 -16.04
C ARG A 130 -2.44 13.13 -15.66
N GLU A 131 -3.24 12.16 -16.12
CA GLU A 131 -2.99 10.74 -15.86
C GLU A 131 -1.64 10.28 -16.42
N SER A 132 -1.22 10.82 -17.56
CA SER A 132 0.10 10.52 -18.16
C SER A 132 1.30 11.17 -17.46
N LEU A 133 1.08 12.23 -16.68
CA LEU A 133 2.16 12.99 -16.03
C LEU A 133 2.56 12.29 -14.72
N THR A 134 3.83 11.94 -14.54
CA THR A 134 4.36 11.28 -13.35
C THR A 134 5.44 12.09 -12.63
N ALA A 135 6.32 12.78 -13.37
CA ALA A 135 7.47 13.47 -12.80
C ALA A 135 7.12 14.77 -12.05
N GLN A 136 6.11 15.52 -12.52
CA GLN A 136 5.77 16.86 -12.02
C GLN A 136 4.26 17.00 -11.78
N ARG A 137 3.72 16.10 -10.96
CA ARG A 137 2.29 16.06 -10.61
C ARG A 137 1.91 17.22 -9.67
N PRO A 138 0.63 17.66 -9.68
CA PRO A 138 0.11 18.49 -8.60
C PRO A 138 0.40 17.85 -7.23
N GLY A 139 0.90 18.66 -6.30
CA GLY A 139 1.34 18.28 -4.95
C GLY A 139 2.80 17.83 -4.83
N ALA A 140 3.51 17.57 -5.94
CA ALA A 140 4.92 17.22 -5.91
C ALA A 140 5.80 18.47 -5.78
N TYR A 141 7.05 18.29 -5.35
CA TYR A 141 8.07 19.33 -5.43
C TYR A 141 8.38 19.67 -6.90
N LEU A 142 8.48 20.95 -7.21
CA LEU A 142 8.98 21.45 -8.47
C LEU A 142 10.46 21.09 -8.60
N GLN A 143 10.77 20.24 -9.56
CA GLN A 143 12.13 19.86 -9.93
C GLN A 143 12.36 20.34 -11.35
N GLU A 144 13.00 21.51 -11.49
CA GLU A 144 13.15 22.18 -12.78
C GLU A 144 13.96 21.35 -13.78
N ASP A 145 14.93 20.59 -13.27
CA ASP A 145 15.74 19.62 -14.02
C ASP A 145 14.89 18.48 -14.60
N ARG A 146 13.71 18.20 -14.04
CA ARG A 146 12.77 17.17 -14.50
C ARG A 146 11.61 17.69 -15.34
N LEU A 147 11.57 19.00 -15.61
CA LEU A 147 10.60 19.57 -16.55
C LEU A 147 10.70 18.97 -17.97
N PRO A 148 11.90 18.64 -18.50
CA PRO A 148 12.01 17.92 -19.77
C PRO A 148 11.32 16.55 -19.75
N ASP A 149 11.46 15.78 -18.65
CA ASP A 149 10.77 14.50 -18.49
C ASP A 149 9.25 14.69 -18.53
N ALA A 150 8.76 15.68 -17.79
CA ALA A 150 7.34 16.03 -17.76
C ALA A 150 6.81 16.44 -19.16
N VAL A 151 7.59 17.18 -19.94
CA VAL A 151 7.26 17.53 -21.32
C VAL A 151 7.13 16.27 -22.19
N GLU A 152 8.06 15.32 -22.07
CA GLU A 152 8.01 14.04 -22.81
C GLU A 152 6.83 13.15 -22.37
N GLU A 153 6.47 13.16 -21.08
CA GLU A 153 5.27 12.49 -20.58
C GLU A 153 3.99 13.07 -21.19
N VAL A 154 3.88 14.40 -21.26
CA VAL A 154 2.75 15.09 -21.89
C VAL A 154 2.70 14.81 -23.40
N LYS A 155 3.85 14.83 -24.09
CA LYS A 155 3.94 14.41 -25.50
C LYS A 155 3.46 12.98 -25.70
N ARG A 156 3.85 12.06 -24.80
CA ARG A 156 3.38 10.67 -24.84
C ARG A 156 1.87 10.58 -24.63
N GLY A 157 1.31 11.31 -23.68
CA GLY A 157 -0.14 11.42 -23.47
C GLY A 157 -0.86 11.96 -24.70
N LEU A 158 -0.32 13.00 -25.33
CA LEU A 158 -0.83 13.56 -26.59
C LEU A 158 -0.79 12.55 -27.74
N ARG A 159 0.31 11.80 -27.88
CA ARG A 159 0.44 10.70 -28.85
C ARG A 159 -0.65 9.65 -28.64
N GLN A 160 -0.93 9.27 -27.39
CA GLN A 160 -2.01 8.31 -27.08
C GLN A 160 -3.39 8.80 -27.52
N GLU A 161 -3.59 10.11 -27.57
CA GLU A 161 -4.81 10.78 -28.02
C GLU A 161 -4.81 11.10 -29.53
N GLY A 162 -3.79 10.66 -30.27
CA GLY A 162 -3.67 10.82 -31.72
C GLY A 162 -2.96 12.09 -32.20
N TYR A 163 -2.32 12.82 -31.28
CA TYR A 163 -1.53 14.03 -31.57
C TYR A 163 -0.05 13.66 -31.60
N PHE A 164 0.46 13.30 -32.77
CA PHE A 164 1.83 12.84 -32.97
C PHE A 164 2.79 14.02 -33.13
N ASP A 165 4.04 13.83 -32.72
CA ASP A 165 5.13 14.79 -32.92
C ASP A 165 4.84 16.21 -32.40
N ALA A 166 3.93 16.33 -31.43
CA ALA A 166 3.50 17.60 -30.88
C ALA A 166 4.67 18.36 -30.23
N ILE A 167 4.79 19.64 -30.53
CA ILE A 167 5.73 20.54 -29.86
C ILE A 167 5.08 21.04 -28.59
N VAL A 168 5.64 20.64 -27.45
CA VAL A 168 5.15 21.01 -26.12
C VAL A 168 6.16 21.91 -25.43
N LYS A 169 5.70 23.07 -24.94
CA LYS A 169 6.46 24.00 -24.10
C LYS A 169 5.81 24.08 -22.72
N VAL A 170 6.62 24.23 -21.68
CA VAL A 170 6.14 24.41 -20.31
C VAL A 170 6.48 25.82 -19.81
N ASP A 171 5.50 26.51 -19.25
CA ASP A 171 5.64 27.79 -18.55
C ASP A 171 5.46 27.55 -17.04
N VAL A 172 6.40 28.03 -16.23
CA VAL A 172 6.43 27.84 -14.78
C VAL A 172 6.12 29.17 -14.10
N ARG A 173 5.00 29.23 -13.38
CA ARG A 173 4.57 30.43 -12.67
C ARG A 173 4.70 30.24 -11.17
N LYS A 174 5.77 30.78 -10.59
CA LYS A 174 6.07 30.68 -9.16
C LYS A 174 5.33 31.75 -8.35
N ASP A 175 4.93 31.36 -7.14
CA ASP A 175 4.45 32.22 -6.07
C ASP A 175 5.41 32.08 -4.88
N GLU A 176 6.23 33.11 -4.67
CA GLU A 176 7.31 33.13 -3.66
C GLU A 176 6.79 33.19 -2.22
N GLU A 177 5.62 33.79 -2.00
CA GLU A 177 5.02 33.89 -0.67
C GLU A 177 4.45 32.54 -0.23
N ALA A 178 3.72 31.88 -1.13
CA ALA A 178 3.12 30.57 -0.88
C ALA A 178 4.11 29.40 -1.04
N SER A 179 5.32 29.64 -1.57
CA SER A 179 6.27 28.59 -1.98
C SER A 179 5.61 27.56 -2.90
N THR A 180 4.86 28.04 -3.90
CA THR A 180 4.17 27.18 -4.88
C THR A 180 4.49 27.57 -6.31
N ALA A 181 4.23 26.67 -7.26
CA ALA A 181 4.32 26.94 -8.68
C ALA A 181 3.20 26.26 -9.47
N SER A 182 2.67 26.97 -10.46
CA SER A 182 1.73 26.42 -11.43
C SER A 182 2.45 26.15 -12.75
N LEU A 183 2.22 24.96 -13.32
CA LEU A 183 2.78 24.51 -14.59
C LEU A 183 1.74 24.64 -15.70
N VAL A 184 2.08 25.31 -16.79
CA VAL A 184 1.22 25.45 -17.97
C VAL A 184 1.92 24.83 -19.18
N PHE A 185 1.43 23.67 -19.62
CA PHE A 185 1.90 23.00 -20.82
C PHE A 185 1.13 23.50 -22.04
N ARG A 186 1.84 24.07 -23.02
CA ARG A 186 1.30 24.55 -24.29
C ARG A 186 1.74 23.62 -25.40
N ALA A 187 0.79 23.02 -26.10
CA ALA A 187 1.04 22.10 -27.20
C ALA A 187 0.62 22.73 -28.54
N GLN A 188 1.47 22.58 -29.56
CA GLN A 188 1.26 23.09 -30.93
C GLN A 188 1.91 22.16 -31.96
N ASP A 189 1.67 22.43 -33.25
CA ASP A 189 2.37 21.82 -34.39
C ASP A 189 2.44 20.28 -34.34
N TRP A 190 1.29 19.61 -34.31
CA TRP A 190 1.21 18.14 -34.27
C TRP A 190 0.77 17.53 -35.61
N ALA A 191 1.12 16.27 -35.80
CA ALA A 191 0.66 15.41 -36.87
C ALA A 191 -0.56 14.57 -36.44
N THR A 192 -1.43 14.26 -37.39
CA THR A 192 -2.49 13.25 -37.24
C THR A 192 -2.40 12.25 -38.38
N TYR A 193 -2.45 10.96 -38.07
CA TYR A 193 -2.39 9.90 -39.08
C TYR A 193 -3.75 9.23 -39.23
N ARG A 194 -4.09 8.78 -40.43
CA ARG A 194 -5.21 7.88 -40.69
C ARG A 194 -4.74 6.44 -40.80
N VAL A 195 -5.53 5.48 -40.34
CA VAL A 195 -5.21 4.07 -40.50
C VAL A 195 -5.28 3.70 -41.98
N GLY A 196 -4.14 3.36 -42.59
CA GLY A 196 -4.02 2.97 -44.00
C GLY A 196 -4.34 1.49 -44.20
N GLY A 197 -3.82 0.65 -43.31
CA GLY A 197 -4.04 -0.78 -43.24
C GLY A 197 -4.10 -1.26 -41.79
N LEU A 198 -4.89 -2.30 -41.55
CA LEU A 198 -4.96 -3.02 -40.28
C LEU A 198 -4.85 -4.51 -40.59
N GLU A 199 -3.65 -5.04 -40.44
CA GLU A 199 -3.36 -6.46 -40.61
C GLU A 199 -3.43 -7.15 -39.25
N VAL A 200 -4.17 -8.25 -39.19
CA VAL A 200 -4.27 -9.06 -37.97
C VAL A 200 -3.70 -10.44 -38.28
N GLU A 201 -2.56 -10.75 -37.69
CA GLU A 201 -1.97 -12.08 -37.75
C GLU A 201 -2.74 -13.00 -36.80
N TRP A 202 -3.65 -13.78 -37.39
CA TRP A 202 -4.56 -14.65 -36.67
C TRP A 202 -4.03 -16.08 -36.63
N LYS A 203 -3.44 -16.49 -35.49
CA LYS A 203 -2.96 -17.86 -35.26
C LYS A 203 -3.97 -18.77 -34.56
N ALA A 204 -5.22 -18.31 -34.37
CA ALA A 204 -6.26 -19.04 -33.64
C ALA A 204 -7.26 -19.73 -34.58
N GLU A 205 -7.82 -20.88 -34.18
CA GLU A 205 -8.82 -21.62 -34.97
C GLU A 205 -10.24 -21.01 -34.92
N ILE A 206 -10.43 -19.84 -34.30
CA ILE A 206 -11.74 -19.19 -34.14
C ILE A 206 -12.09 -18.35 -35.39
N PRO A 207 -13.37 -18.27 -35.83
CA PRO A 207 -13.79 -17.36 -36.90
C PRO A 207 -13.52 -15.88 -36.60
N GLU A 208 -12.55 -15.33 -37.32
CA GLU A 208 -12.02 -13.96 -37.24
C GLU A 208 -13.10 -12.86 -37.17
N GLY A 209 -14.14 -12.95 -38.00
CA GLY A 209 -15.12 -11.88 -38.19
C GLY A 209 -15.99 -11.51 -36.97
N THR A 210 -16.17 -12.43 -36.01
CA THR A 210 -17.07 -12.19 -34.86
C THR A 210 -16.43 -11.30 -33.79
N LEU A 211 -15.10 -11.37 -33.64
CA LEU A 211 -14.35 -10.63 -32.63
C LEU A 211 -13.80 -9.31 -33.20
N LEU A 212 -13.26 -9.33 -34.42
CA LEU A 212 -12.74 -8.13 -35.09
C LEU A 212 -13.83 -7.09 -35.39
N GLY A 213 -15.07 -7.54 -35.69
CA GLY A 213 -16.19 -6.63 -35.95
C GLY A 213 -16.56 -5.71 -34.76
N LYS A 214 -16.10 -6.01 -33.54
CA LYS A 214 -16.32 -5.19 -32.34
C LYS A 214 -15.27 -4.09 -32.14
N MET A 215 -14.17 -4.12 -32.89
CA MET A 215 -13.15 -3.07 -32.80
C MET A 215 -13.73 -1.74 -33.28
N LYS A 216 -13.40 -0.67 -32.56
CA LYS A 216 -13.78 0.70 -32.93
C LYS A 216 -12.80 1.31 -33.92
N THR A 217 -11.55 0.87 -33.92
CA THR A 217 -10.51 1.31 -34.85
C THR A 217 -10.74 0.68 -36.22
N ARG A 218 -10.87 1.50 -37.27
CA ARG A 218 -11.09 1.04 -38.64
C ARG A 218 -10.13 1.71 -39.62
N VAL A 219 -9.90 1.04 -40.76
CA VAL A 219 -9.20 1.63 -41.91
C VAL A 219 -9.93 2.92 -42.33
N GLY A 220 -9.17 4.00 -42.49
CA GLY A 220 -9.65 5.34 -42.80
C GLY A 220 -9.88 6.24 -41.59
N ASP A 221 -10.02 5.70 -40.38
CA ASP A 221 -10.18 6.51 -39.16
C ASP A 221 -8.89 7.25 -38.80
N ILE A 222 -9.02 8.35 -38.05
CA ILE A 222 -7.86 8.94 -37.37
C ILE A 222 -7.33 7.93 -36.35
N TYR A 223 -6.04 7.63 -36.45
CA TYR A 223 -5.35 6.72 -35.56
C TYR A 223 -5.20 7.35 -34.16
N VAL A 224 -5.78 6.67 -33.16
CA VAL A 224 -5.70 7.04 -31.75
C VAL A 224 -5.20 5.80 -30.99
N PRO A 225 -3.93 5.75 -30.56
CA PRO A 225 -3.35 4.59 -29.89
C PRO A 225 -4.13 4.13 -28.65
N ALA A 226 -4.66 5.05 -27.84
CA ALA A 226 -5.48 4.71 -26.68
C ALA A 226 -6.78 3.97 -27.06
N ARG A 227 -7.35 4.27 -28.23
CA ARG A 227 -8.53 3.57 -28.77
C ARG A 227 -8.15 2.16 -29.22
N LEU A 228 -7.06 2.02 -29.97
CA LEU A 228 -6.56 0.71 -30.38
C LEU A 228 -6.25 -0.16 -29.16
N ALA A 229 -5.56 0.37 -28.15
CA ALA A 229 -5.28 -0.34 -26.91
C ALA A 229 -6.57 -0.77 -26.16
N ALA A 230 -7.66 0.00 -26.25
CA ALA A 230 -8.96 -0.42 -25.72
C ALA A 230 -9.58 -1.54 -26.56
N ASP A 231 -9.46 -1.49 -27.89
CA ASP A 231 -9.91 -2.54 -28.79
C ASP A 231 -9.14 -3.86 -28.56
N LEU A 232 -7.81 -3.81 -28.42
CA LEU A 232 -6.98 -4.99 -28.13
C LEU A 232 -7.35 -5.63 -26.78
N ARG A 233 -7.63 -4.83 -25.75
CA ARG A 233 -8.16 -5.34 -24.47
C ARG A 233 -9.53 -6.00 -24.63
N ALA A 234 -10.42 -5.41 -25.42
CA ALA A 234 -11.73 -5.99 -25.69
C ALA A 234 -11.63 -7.32 -26.48
N LEU A 235 -10.68 -7.41 -27.41
CA LEU A 235 -10.36 -8.65 -28.13
C LEU A 235 -9.84 -9.73 -27.17
N SER A 236 -8.86 -9.40 -26.32
CA SER A 236 -8.34 -10.31 -25.30
C SER A 236 -9.45 -10.86 -24.41
N GLN A 237 -10.35 -10.00 -23.90
CA GLN A 237 -11.52 -10.44 -23.12
C GLN A 237 -12.50 -11.34 -23.90
N GLY A 238 -12.63 -11.13 -25.21
CA GLY A 238 -13.45 -11.97 -26.09
C GLY A 238 -12.84 -13.36 -26.29
N LEU A 239 -11.51 -13.44 -26.41
CA LEU A 239 -10.75 -14.69 -26.49
C LEU A 239 -10.85 -15.48 -25.18
N THR A 240 -10.73 -14.82 -24.02
CA THR A 240 -10.93 -15.44 -22.71
C THR A 240 -12.31 -16.10 -22.60
N ARG A 241 -13.38 -15.40 -23.00
CA ARG A 241 -14.75 -15.96 -23.03
C ARG A 241 -14.93 -17.15 -23.98
N SER A 242 -14.02 -17.31 -24.93
CA SER A 242 -14.02 -18.39 -25.92
C SER A 242 -13.14 -19.57 -25.48
N GLY A 243 -12.57 -19.53 -24.27
CA GLY A 243 -11.71 -20.58 -23.70
C GLY A 243 -10.20 -20.35 -23.87
N TYR A 244 -9.79 -19.29 -24.56
CA TYR A 244 -8.39 -18.91 -24.71
C TYR A 244 -7.99 -17.95 -23.60
N VAL A 245 -8.02 -18.46 -22.38
CA VAL A 245 -7.84 -17.66 -21.16
C VAL A 245 -6.46 -16.99 -21.14
N ARG A 246 -5.46 -17.65 -21.72
CA ARG A 246 -4.08 -17.18 -21.80
C ARG A 246 -3.71 -16.54 -23.13
N ALA A 247 -4.68 -16.15 -23.96
CA ALA A 247 -4.38 -15.51 -25.24
C ALA A 247 -3.66 -14.17 -25.04
N GLU A 248 -2.60 -13.96 -25.82
CA GLU A 248 -1.89 -12.70 -25.90
C GLU A 248 -2.33 -11.93 -27.14
N VAL A 249 -2.76 -10.68 -26.94
CA VAL A 249 -3.15 -9.77 -28.02
C VAL A 249 -2.25 -8.55 -27.94
N ARG A 250 -1.43 -8.32 -28.96
CA ARG A 250 -0.47 -7.20 -28.97
C ARG A 250 -0.37 -6.52 -30.32
N LEU A 251 0.01 -5.24 -30.29
CA LEU A 251 0.45 -4.52 -31.48
C LEU A 251 1.88 -4.97 -31.80
N ALA A 252 2.05 -5.66 -32.92
CA ALA A 252 3.33 -6.19 -33.38
C ALA A 252 4.16 -5.15 -34.14
N GLY A 253 3.50 -4.23 -34.84
CA GLY A 253 4.18 -3.18 -35.61
C GLY A 253 3.29 -2.01 -35.99
N GLU A 254 3.93 -0.86 -36.21
CA GLU A 254 3.34 0.37 -36.73
C GLU A 254 4.27 0.91 -37.83
N THR A 255 3.76 1.06 -39.05
CA THR A 255 4.51 1.64 -40.18
C THR A 255 3.88 2.96 -40.57
N PHE A 256 4.62 4.07 -40.38
CA PHE A 256 4.12 5.42 -40.67
C PHE A 256 4.54 5.88 -42.07
N ASP A 257 3.57 6.39 -42.83
CA ASP A 257 3.77 7.15 -44.05
C ASP A 257 3.52 8.63 -43.74
N GLU A 258 4.61 9.36 -43.54
CA GLU A 258 4.58 10.79 -43.19
C GLU A 258 4.04 11.67 -44.31
N GLU A 259 4.29 11.31 -45.57
CA GLU A 259 3.89 12.07 -46.76
C GLU A 259 2.36 12.01 -46.94
N ASN A 260 1.79 10.81 -46.84
CA ASN A 260 0.36 10.60 -47.03
C ASN A 260 -0.46 10.71 -45.73
N ARG A 261 0.20 10.98 -44.59
CA ARG A 261 -0.41 10.99 -43.24
C ARG A 261 -1.17 9.70 -42.95
N ARG A 262 -0.55 8.56 -43.23
CA ARG A 262 -1.12 7.22 -43.00
C ARG A 262 -0.26 6.38 -42.05
N VAL A 263 -0.90 5.40 -41.42
CA VAL A 263 -0.23 4.39 -40.59
C VAL A 263 -0.82 3.03 -40.86
N ASP A 264 0.06 2.06 -41.10
CA ASP A 264 -0.31 0.65 -41.23
C ASP A 264 -0.01 -0.06 -39.92
N LEU A 265 -1.02 -0.75 -39.39
CA LEU A 265 -1.00 -1.37 -38.07
C LEU A 265 -0.99 -2.89 -38.23
N GLN A 266 -0.06 -3.56 -37.53
CA GLN A 266 0.02 -5.02 -37.48
C GLN A 266 -0.29 -5.51 -36.07
N VAL A 267 -1.40 -6.22 -35.90
CA VAL A 267 -1.81 -6.82 -34.63
C VAL A 267 -1.51 -8.31 -34.66
N GLU A 268 -0.82 -8.82 -33.64
CA GLU A 268 -0.55 -10.25 -33.48
C GLU A 268 -1.40 -10.83 -32.35
N ILE A 269 -2.05 -11.96 -32.63
CA ILE A 269 -2.85 -12.70 -31.66
C ILE A 269 -2.26 -14.08 -31.50
N VAL A 270 -1.74 -14.36 -30.30
CA VAL A 270 -1.23 -15.66 -29.91
C VAL A 270 -2.26 -16.33 -29.00
N PRO A 271 -3.02 -17.32 -29.48
CA PRO A 271 -4.10 -17.93 -28.70
C PRO A 271 -3.62 -18.65 -27.44
N ASN A 272 -2.39 -19.21 -27.46
CA ASN A 272 -1.89 -20.18 -26.47
C ASN A 272 -2.85 -21.38 -26.31
N GLU A 273 -2.68 -22.20 -25.27
CA GLU A 273 -3.57 -23.35 -25.05
C GLU A 273 -5.02 -22.92 -24.74
N LYS A 274 -5.97 -23.62 -25.36
CA LYS A 274 -7.38 -23.52 -25.01
C LYS A 274 -7.62 -24.32 -23.73
N ILE A 275 -8.14 -23.67 -22.69
CA ILE A 275 -8.37 -24.31 -21.40
C ILE A 275 -9.86 -24.65 -21.27
N ALA A 276 -10.16 -25.96 -21.19
CA ALA A 276 -11.50 -26.47 -20.94
C ALA A 276 -11.58 -27.06 -19.54
N ILE A 277 -12.46 -26.53 -18.70
CA ILE A 277 -12.67 -27.04 -17.34
C ILE A 277 -13.93 -27.90 -17.32
N ALA A 278 -13.78 -29.17 -16.97
CA ALA A 278 -14.88 -30.11 -16.81
C ALA A 278 -15.00 -30.51 -15.34
N ILE A 279 -16.20 -30.35 -14.77
CA ILE A 279 -16.53 -30.87 -13.44
C ILE A 279 -17.57 -31.97 -13.60
N ASN A 280 -17.15 -33.21 -13.40
CA ASN A 280 -17.99 -34.39 -13.58
C ASN A 280 -18.57 -34.86 -12.23
N GLY A 281 -19.69 -35.58 -12.26
CA GLY A 281 -20.28 -36.19 -11.07
C GLY A 281 -21.03 -35.25 -10.11
N ALA A 282 -20.97 -33.92 -10.34
CA ALA A 282 -21.72 -32.94 -9.56
C ALA A 282 -22.09 -31.67 -10.33
N ARG A 283 -23.20 -31.03 -9.96
CA ARG A 283 -23.58 -29.70 -10.48
C ARG A 283 -22.87 -28.59 -9.70
N VAL A 284 -21.64 -28.26 -10.13
CA VAL A 284 -20.80 -27.21 -9.53
C VAL A 284 -20.45 -26.16 -10.60
N PRO A 285 -20.60 -24.84 -10.32
CA PRO A 285 -20.27 -23.80 -11.29
C PRO A 285 -18.78 -23.73 -11.59
N VAL A 286 -18.38 -23.79 -12.87
CA VAL A 286 -16.97 -23.72 -13.32
C VAL A 286 -16.26 -22.44 -12.86
N ARG A 287 -16.98 -21.30 -12.82
CA ARG A 287 -16.48 -19.99 -12.36
C ARG A 287 -15.79 -19.98 -10.99
N ILE A 288 -15.99 -21.01 -10.15
CA ILE A 288 -15.32 -21.08 -8.84
C ILE A 288 -13.83 -21.50 -8.96
N VAL A 289 -13.50 -22.25 -10.01
CA VAL A 289 -12.14 -22.77 -10.27
C VAL A 289 -11.47 -22.07 -11.47
N GLU A 290 -12.26 -21.48 -12.38
CA GLU A 290 -11.75 -20.77 -13.56
C GLU A 290 -10.64 -19.74 -13.28
N PRO A 291 -10.73 -18.87 -12.24
CA PRO A 291 -9.69 -17.87 -11.98
C PRO A 291 -8.31 -18.45 -11.63
N ILE A 292 -8.24 -19.71 -11.20
CA ILE A 292 -6.97 -20.39 -10.88
C ILE A 292 -6.12 -20.56 -12.16
N TRP A 293 -6.79 -20.70 -13.30
CA TRP A 293 -6.16 -21.04 -14.57
C TRP A 293 -5.91 -19.83 -15.48
N GLU A 294 -6.36 -18.64 -15.06
CA GLU A 294 -6.12 -17.37 -15.77
C GLU A 294 -4.63 -17.04 -15.88
N GLU A 295 -3.85 -17.38 -14.86
CA GLU A 295 -2.41 -17.22 -14.87
C GLU A 295 -1.70 -18.55 -15.13
N ARG A 296 -0.43 -18.49 -15.57
CA ARG A 296 0.45 -19.66 -15.64
C ARG A 296 0.87 -20.07 -14.23
N VAL A 297 0.13 -21.01 -13.64
CA VAL A 297 0.39 -21.56 -12.31
C VAL A 297 1.12 -22.88 -12.38
N PHE A 298 1.77 -23.27 -11.27
CA PHE A 298 2.24 -24.65 -11.11
C PHE A 298 1.04 -25.59 -11.07
N GLU A 299 0.89 -26.42 -12.10
CA GLU A 299 -0.31 -27.22 -12.37
C GLU A 299 -0.79 -28.07 -11.17
N PRO A 300 0.08 -28.79 -10.42
CA PRO A 300 -0.36 -29.53 -9.24
C PRO A 300 -0.99 -28.66 -8.14
N TRP A 301 -0.49 -27.43 -7.97
CA TRP A 301 -1.07 -26.48 -7.04
C TRP A 301 -2.46 -26.03 -7.53
N GLY A 302 -2.60 -25.73 -8.82
CA GLY A 302 -3.88 -25.34 -9.41
C GLY A 302 -4.96 -26.43 -9.29
N LEU A 303 -4.58 -27.70 -9.46
CA LEU A 303 -5.47 -28.83 -9.22
C LEU A 303 -5.91 -28.91 -7.76
N SER A 304 -4.96 -28.83 -6.81
CA SER A 304 -5.25 -28.92 -5.38
C SER A 304 -6.16 -27.79 -4.89
N GLU A 305 -5.93 -26.57 -5.37
CA GLU A 305 -6.79 -25.42 -5.07
C GLU A 305 -8.19 -25.60 -5.67
N GLY A 306 -8.29 -26.12 -6.89
CA GLY A 306 -9.56 -26.47 -7.53
C GLY A 306 -10.37 -27.49 -6.72
N GLU A 307 -9.71 -28.56 -6.26
CA GLU A 307 -10.32 -29.57 -5.38
C GLU A 307 -10.88 -28.95 -4.11
N ALA A 308 -10.08 -28.13 -3.43
CA ALA A 308 -10.49 -27.47 -2.19
C ALA A 308 -11.74 -26.60 -2.39
N ARG A 309 -11.79 -25.81 -3.47
CA ARG A 309 -12.95 -24.95 -3.79
C ARG A 309 -14.21 -25.74 -4.12
N ILE A 310 -14.08 -26.81 -4.91
CA ILE A 310 -15.19 -27.70 -5.27
C ILE A 310 -15.71 -28.41 -4.01
N LEU A 311 -14.82 -28.98 -3.20
CA LEU A 311 -15.17 -29.63 -1.93
C LEU A 311 -15.89 -28.67 -0.99
N SER A 312 -15.37 -27.46 -0.81
CA SER A 312 -16.00 -26.42 0.01
C SER A 312 -17.42 -26.09 -0.47
N HIS A 313 -17.61 -25.94 -1.79
CA HIS A 313 -18.93 -25.71 -2.38
C HIS A 313 -19.93 -26.84 -2.12
N LEU A 314 -19.50 -28.09 -2.25
CA LEU A 314 -20.33 -29.28 -2.06
C LEU A 314 -20.69 -29.49 -0.59
N ARG A 315 -19.73 -29.30 0.31
CA ARG A 315 -19.94 -29.39 1.76
C ARG A 315 -21.02 -28.41 2.20
N ARG A 316 -20.97 -27.14 1.78
CA ARG A 316 -22.03 -26.15 2.04
C ARG A 316 -23.44 -26.61 1.65
N ARG A 317 -23.57 -27.50 0.66
CA ARG A 317 -24.84 -28.05 0.17
C ARG A 317 -25.27 -29.36 0.84
N GLY A 318 -24.49 -29.88 1.79
CA GLY A 318 -24.79 -31.08 2.57
C GLY A 318 -24.12 -32.36 2.07
N TYR A 319 -23.18 -32.26 1.13
CA TYR A 319 -22.39 -33.41 0.66
C TYR A 319 -21.10 -33.51 1.49
N LEU A 320 -21.23 -34.01 2.72
CA LEU A 320 -20.12 -34.01 3.71
C LEU A 320 -18.98 -34.97 3.34
N PHE A 321 -19.31 -36.08 2.68
CA PHE A 321 -18.37 -37.12 2.25
C PHE A 321 -17.95 -36.96 0.79
N ALA A 322 -18.14 -35.77 0.21
CA ALA A 322 -17.71 -35.53 -1.16
C ALA A 322 -16.19 -35.69 -1.26
N THR A 323 -15.74 -36.35 -2.32
CA THR A 323 -14.34 -36.42 -2.74
C THR A 323 -14.20 -35.82 -4.14
N VAL A 324 -13.06 -35.23 -4.42
CA VAL A 324 -12.72 -34.68 -5.73
C VAL A 324 -11.35 -35.22 -6.09
N GLN A 325 -11.23 -35.72 -7.32
CA GLN A 325 -9.96 -36.10 -7.92
C GLN A 325 -9.78 -35.28 -9.19
N SER A 326 -8.67 -34.59 -9.30
CA SER A 326 -8.40 -33.71 -10.43
C SER A 326 -7.22 -34.20 -11.25
N ARG A 327 -7.32 -34.00 -12.56
CA ARG A 327 -6.24 -34.29 -13.51
C ARG A 327 -6.26 -33.29 -14.65
N ILE A 328 -5.18 -33.29 -15.40
CA ILE A 328 -5.04 -32.52 -16.64
C ILE A 328 -4.86 -33.52 -17.77
N GLU A 329 -5.68 -33.38 -18.80
CA GLU A 329 -5.54 -34.08 -20.08
C GLU A 329 -5.09 -33.03 -21.09
N LYS A 330 -3.96 -33.27 -21.77
CA LYS A 330 -3.45 -32.38 -22.82
C LYS A 330 -3.62 -33.10 -24.15
N ASP A 331 -4.32 -32.47 -25.10
CA ASP A 331 -4.50 -32.96 -26.46
C ASP A 331 -4.21 -31.82 -27.45
N GLY A 332 -3.05 -31.89 -28.12
CA GLY A 332 -2.55 -30.79 -28.94
C GLY A 332 -2.48 -29.48 -28.15
N ASP A 333 -3.20 -28.47 -28.64
CA ASP A 333 -3.29 -27.13 -28.05
C ASP A 333 -4.48 -26.98 -27.07
N GLU A 334 -5.17 -28.06 -26.72
CA GLU A 334 -6.23 -28.07 -25.70
C GLU A 334 -5.73 -28.68 -24.39
N MET A 335 -5.91 -27.93 -23.31
CA MET A 335 -5.68 -28.37 -21.94
C MET A 335 -7.03 -28.55 -21.26
N ARG A 336 -7.40 -29.80 -20.99
CA ARG A 336 -8.63 -30.14 -20.28
C ARG A 336 -8.33 -30.38 -18.81
N VAL A 337 -8.80 -29.50 -17.95
CA VAL A 337 -8.76 -29.66 -16.50
C VAL A 337 -10.02 -30.39 -16.07
N VAL A 338 -9.87 -31.65 -15.65
CA VAL A 338 -10.99 -32.52 -15.28
C VAL A 338 -11.01 -32.69 -13.77
N HIS A 339 -12.12 -32.33 -13.16
CA HIS A 339 -12.43 -32.57 -11.76
C HIS A 339 -13.54 -33.64 -11.66
N ASP A 340 -13.17 -34.85 -11.28
CA ASP A 340 -14.14 -35.93 -11.04
C ASP A 340 -14.60 -35.89 -9.59
N VAL A 341 -15.89 -35.63 -9.40
CA VAL A 341 -16.50 -35.49 -8.10
C VAL A 341 -17.31 -36.73 -7.75
N THR A 342 -17.01 -37.35 -6.62
CA THR A 342 -17.92 -38.31 -5.97
C THR A 342 -18.64 -37.59 -4.85
N THR A 343 -19.91 -37.26 -5.04
CA THR A 343 -20.67 -36.44 -4.08
C THR A 343 -21.02 -37.18 -2.78
N GLY A 344 -21.26 -38.49 -2.88
CA GLY A 344 -21.82 -39.28 -1.78
C GLY A 344 -23.27 -38.88 -1.44
N PRO A 345 -23.88 -39.50 -0.41
CA PRO A 345 -25.24 -39.16 0.00
C PRO A 345 -25.27 -37.75 0.61
N LYS A 346 -26.33 -37.00 0.29
CA LYS A 346 -26.62 -35.74 0.98
C LYS A 346 -27.08 -36.05 2.41
N THR A 347 -26.31 -35.58 3.40
CA THR A 347 -26.56 -35.85 4.81
C THR A 347 -26.71 -34.55 5.59
N LYS A 348 -27.61 -34.56 6.58
CA LYS A 348 -27.70 -33.48 7.57
C LYS A 348 -26.83 -33.82 8.76
N ILE A 349 -26.26 -32.80 9.39
CA ILE A 349 -25.66 -32.94 10.71
C ILE A 349 -26.79 -33.05 11.73
N ALA A 350 -26.80 -34.14 12.49
CA ALA A 350 -27.73 -34.39 13.58
C ALA A 350 -27.28 -33.71 14.88
N GLY A 351 -25.97 -33.65 15.13
CA GLY A 351 -25.39 -33.08 16.34
C GLY A 351 -23.89 -32.84 16.22
N VAL A 352 -23.36 -32.12 17.21
CA VAL A 352 -21.93 -31.92 17.42
C VAL A 352 -21.58 -32.41 18.82
N GLU A 353 -20.54 -33.23 18.90
CA GLU A 353 -20.02 -33.77 20.15
C GLU A 353 -18.51 -33.47 20.25
N PHE A 354 -18.05 -33.16 21.45
CA PHE A 354 -16.62 -33.05 21.76
C PHE A 354 -16.26 -34.18 22.73
N ARG A 355 -15.16 -34.90 22.46
CA ARG A 355 -14.62 -35.97 23.31
C ARG A 355 -13.15 -35.75 23.60
N GLY A 356 -12.70 -36.14 24.80
CA GLY A 356 -11.30 -36.03 25.24
C GLY A 356 -10.96 -34.71 25.93
N GLN A 357 -11.92 -33.78 26.03
CA GLN A 357 -11.76 -32.55 26.78
C GLN A 357 -11.85 -32.77 28.30
N SER A 358 -10.93 -32.15 29.03
CA SER A 358 -10.91 -32.08 30.50
C SER A 358 -10.79 -30.64 31.00
N PHE A 359 -10.18 -29.75 30.20
CA PHE A 359 -9.96 -28.35 30.55
C PHE A 359 -11.23 -27.50 30.48
N VAL A 360 -12.06 -27.69 29.44
CA VAL A 360 -13.28 -26.91 29.20
C VAL A 360 -14.42 -27.87 28.90
N SER A 361 -15.61 -27.57 29.42
CA SER A 361 -16.77 -28.43 29.19
C SER A 361 -17.20 -28.40 27.72
N GLY A 362 -17.81 -29.49 27.24
CA GLY A 362 -18.32 -29.55 25.87
C GLY A 362 -19.40 -28.49 25.59
N VAL A 363 -20.17 -28.09 26.61
CA VAL A 363 -21.19 -27.03 26.51
C VAL A 363 -20.55 -25.65 26.35
N ASP A 364 -19.46 -25.38 27.05
CA ASP A 364 -18.71 -24.12 26.93
C ASP A 364 -18.02 -24.01 25.57
N LEU A 365 -17.43 -25.12 25.07
CA LEU A 365 -16.86 -25.17 23.72
C LEU A 365 -17.94 -24.91 22.66
N LYS A 366 -19.11 -25.55 22.79
CA LYS A 366 -20.25 -25.27 21.91
C LYS A 366 -20.63 -23.80 21.95
N THR A 367 -20.78 -23.21 23.14
CA THR A 367 -21.16 -21.80 23.30
C THR A 367 -20.13 -20.85 22.66
N ARG A 368 -18.83 -21.08 22.90
CA ARG A 368 -17.73 -20.28 22.35
C ARG A 368 -17.66 -20.34 20.84
N LEU A 369 -17.88 -21.52 20.28
CA LEU A 369 -17.94 -21.74 18.84
C LEU A 369 -19.29 -21.33 18.24
N ALA A 370 -20.18 -20.70 19.00
CA ALA A 370 -21.53 -20.32 18.59
C ALA A 370 -22.35 -21.52 18.06
N ILE A 371 -22.13 -22.71 18.61
CA ILE A 371 -22.85 -23.94 18.31
C ILE A 371 -24.07 -24.01 19.25
N ARG A 372 -25.25 -23.62 18.74
CA ARG A 372 -26.51 -23.66 19.50
C ARG A 372 -27.21 -25.01 19.36
N GLU A 373 -27.61 -25.61 20.47
CA GLU A 373 -28.47 -26.80 20.49
C GLU A 373 -29.92 -26.44 20.09
N GLY A 374 -30.60 -27.32 19.34
CA GLY A 374 -32.00 -27.12 18.93
C GLY A 374 -32.24 -26.12 17.79
N VAL A 375 -31.25 -25.32 17.41
CA VAL A 375 -31.27 -24.49 16.19
C VAL A 375 -30.58 -25.27 15.07
N PRO A 376 -31.13 -25.37 13.85
CA PRO A 376 -30.41 -25.90 12.70
C PRO A 376 -29.31 -24.92 12.28
N LEU A 377 -28.26 -24.81 13.08
CA LEU A 377 -27.14 -23.87 12.93
C LEU A 377 -26.52 -23.95 11.52
N PHE A 378 -26.41 -25.17 11.01
CA PHE A 378 -25.79 -25.44 9.72
C PHE A 378 -26.71 -25.20 8.50
N SER A 379 -28.00 -24.93 8.69
CA SER A 379 -28.84 -24.41 7.59
C SER A 379 -28.58 -22.91 7.34
N LEU A 380 -28.02 -22.19 8.32
CA LEU A 380 -27.70 -20.76 8.20
C LEU A 380 -26.21 -20.48 7.91
N LEU A 381 -25.27 -21.22 8.52
CA LEU A 381 -23.83 -20.96 8.42
C LEU A 381 -23.05 -21.84 7.42
N GLY A 382 -23.69 -22.88 6.86
CA GLY A 382 -23.03 -23.84 5.96
C GLY A 382 -22.26 -24.94 6.69
N TYR A 383 -22.29 -26.16 6.13
CA TYR A 383 -21.63 -27.32 6.73
C TYR A 383 -20.08 -27.34 6.57
N ASP A 384 -19.52 -26.43 5.77
CA ASP A 384 -18.08 -26.28 5.57
C ASP A 384 -17.36 -25.81 6.84
N ARG A 385 -18.03 -25.05 7.71
CA ARG A 385 -17.49 -24.62 9.01
C ARG A 385 -17.07 -25.79 9.91
N LEU A 386 -17.69 -26.97 9.79
CA LEU A 386 -17.25 -28.15 10.57
C LEU A 386 -15.76 -28.44 10.39
N PHE A 387 -15.24 -28.19 9.20
CA PHE A 387 -13.86 -28.50 8.85
C PHE A 387 -12.87 -27.40 9.29
N SER A 388 -13.36 -26.23 9.72
CA SER A 388 -12.53 -25.19 10.35
C SER A 388 -12.47 -25.31 11.88
N ILE A 389 -13.49 -25.91 12.50
CA ILE A 389 -13.59 -26.07 13.96
C ILE A 389 -12.33 -26.71 14.59
N PRO A 390 -11.70 -27.77 14.04
CA PRO A 390 -10.50 -28.35 14.64
C PRO A 390 -9.41 -27.30 14.86
N ARG A 391 -9.17 -26.44 13.87
CA ARG A 391 -8.20 -25.35 13.96
C ARG A 391 -8.64 -24.26 14.96
N GLU A 392 -9.92 -23.92 14.99
CA GLU A 392 -10.47 -22.96 15.97
C GLU A 392 -10.28 -23.45 17.41
N VAL A 393 -10.53 -24.73 17.67
CA VAL A 393 -10.33 -25.37 18.98
C VAL A 393 -8.85 -25.46 19.31
N GLU A 394 -8.00 -25.92 18.37
CA GLU A 394 -6.55 -25.97 18.58
C GLU A 394 -5.98 -24.60 18.94
N ASN A 395 -6.40 -23.55 18.24
CA ASN A 395 -5.96 -22.18 18.54
C ASN A 395 -6.40 -21.74 19.94
N PHE A 396 -7.64 -22.01 20.32
CA PHE A 396 -8.13 -21.72 21.67
C PHE A 396 -7.32 -22.43 22.75
N TYR A 397 -7.04 -23.71 22.58
CA TYR A 397 -6.26 -24.50 23.53
C TYR A 397 -4.80 -24.02 23.58
N LYS A 398 -4.19 -23.70 22.44
CA LYS A 398 -2.84 -23.09 22.39
C LYS A 398 -2.77 -21.76 23.13
N GLU A 399 -3.77 -20.89 22.96
CA GLU A 399 -3.90 -19.64 23.71
C GLU A 399 -4.01 -19.87 25.24
N ASN A 400 -4.45 -21.05 25.66
CA ASN A 400 -4.60 -21.46 27.06
C ASN A 400 -3.47 -22.37 27.58
N GLY A 401 -2.37 -22.49 26.83
CA GLY A 401 -1.14 -23.14 27.27
C GLY A 401 -0.99 -24.59 26.84
N PHE A 402 -1.86 -25.10 25.98
CA PHE A 402 -1.81 -26.46 25.46
C PHE A 402 -1.11 -26.47 24.10
N ALA A 403 0.23 -26.52 24.10
CA ALA A 403 1.03 -26.41 22.88
C ALA A 403 0.86 -27.63 21.94
N ASP A 404 0.73 -28.82 22.52
CA ASP A 404 0.67 -30.10 21.81
C ASP A 404 -0.75 -30.59 21.50
N ILE A 405 -1.75 -29.70 21.61
CA ILE A 405 -3.15 -29.98 21.29
C ILE A 405 -3.30 -30.55 19.87
N ARG A 406 -4.09 -31.62 19.75
CA ARG A 406 -4.54 -32.15 18.45
C ARG A 406 -6.04 -32.32 18.46
N VAL A 407 -6.69 -31.90 17.37
CA VAL A 407 -8.14 -32.07 17.21
C VAL A 407 -8.44 -32.77 15.89
N ARG A 408 -9.15 -33.90 15.98
CA ARG A 408 -9.60 -34.67 14.82
C ARG A 408 -11.12 -34.64 14.72
N LEU A 409 -11.63 -34.44 13.51
CA LEU A 409 -13.07 -34.52 13.22
C LEU A 409 -13.40 -35.92 12.68
N ASP A 410 -14.31 -36.61 13.37
CA ASP A 410 -14.94 -37.84 12.91
C ASP A 410 -16.42 -37.61 12.57
N LEU A 411 -16.84 -38.13 11.43
CA LEU A 411 -18.23 -38.09 10.99
C LEU A 411 -18.86 -39.46 11.21
N VAL A 412 -19.65 -39.60 12.27
CA VAL A 412 -20.28 -40.87 12.68
C VAL A 412 -21.71 -40.92 12.17
N ARG A 413 -22.10 -42.02 11.51
CA ARG A 413 -23.46 -42.18 10.97
C ARG A 413 -24.44 -42.53 12.09
N VAL A 414 -25.56 -41.82 12.16
CA VAL A 414 -26.65 -42.03 13.13
C VAL A 414 -27.99 -42.13 12.40
N GLU A 415 -29.06 -42.61 13.08
CA GLU A 415 -30.38 -42.83 12.47
C GLU A 415 -30.91 -41.61 11.71
N ARG A 416 -30.66 -40.40 12.23
CA ARG A 416 -31.14 -39.13 11.66
C ARG A 416 -30.03 -38.27 11.04
N GLY A 417 -29.02 -38.89 10.43
CA GLY A 417 -27.99 -38.20 9.64
C GLY A 417 -26.58 -38.56 10.07
N VAL A 418 -25.77 -37.54 10.35
CA VAL A 418 -24.36 -37.69 10.75
C VAL A 418 -24.10 -36.84 11.99
N GLU A 419 -23.40 -37.41 12.96
CA GLU A 419 -22.88 -36.71 14.13
C GLU A 419 -21.42 -36.33 13.90
N ALA A 420 -21.08 -35.06 14.13
CA ALA A 420 -19.72 -34.55 14.05
C ALA A 420 -19.07 -34.67 15.43
N VAL A 421 -18.15 -35.64 15.58
CA VAL A 421 -17.45 -35.95 16.82
C VAL A 421 -16.04 -35.39 16.72
N PHE A 422 -15.74 -34.35 17.50
CA PHE A 422 -14.40 -33.77 17.62
C PHE A 422 -13.64 -34.47 18.74
N ILE A 423 -12.61 -35.24 18.38
CA ILE A 423 -11.74 -35.93 19.32
C ILE A 423 -10.55 -35.03 19.62
N ILE A 424 -10.42 -34.65 20.89
CA ILE A 424 -9.47 -33.68 21.42
C ILE A 424 -8.41 -34.44 22.23
N GLU A 425 -7.15 -34.31 21.84
CA GLU A 425 -6.00 -34.74 22.63
C GLU A 425 -5.32 -33.49 23.19
N GLU A 426 -5.67 -33.10 24.42
CA GLU A 426 -5.30 -31.78 24.98
C GLU A 426 -3.79 -31.57 25.13
N GLY A 427 -3.04 -32.62 25.48
CA GLY A 427 -1.63 -32.51 25.84
C GLY A 427 -1.41 -31.86 27.21
N ALA A 428 -0.16 -31.59 27.56
CA ALA A 428 0.19 -30.96 28.84
C ALA A 428 -0.05 -29.44 28.79
N ARG A 429 -0.66 -28.90 29.86
CA ARG A 429 -0.82 -27.45 30.01
C ARG A 429 0.49 -26.86 30.54
N THR A 430 1.04 -25.89 29.81
CA THR A 430 2.22 -25.13 30.21
C THR A 430 1.81 -23.73 30.67
N THR A 431 2.28 -23.33 31.85
CA THR A 431 2.10 -22.00 32.42
C THR A 431 3.42 -21.29 32.57
N VAL A 432 3.38 -19.95 32.57
CA VAL A 432 4.52 -19.10 32.85
C VAL A 432 4.77 -19.08 34.36
N ASP A 433 5.95 -19.52 34.80
CA ASP A 433 6.38 -19.56 36.20
C ASP A 433 6.80 -18.18 36.71
N GLY A 434 7.36 -17.34 35.82
CA GLY A 434 7.81 -16.00 36.16
C GLY A 434 8.13 -15.18 34.91
N ILE A 435 8.16 -13.86 35.09
CA ILE A 435 8.60 -12.91 34.07
C ILE A 435 9.75 -12.10 34.64
N ARG A 436 10.88 -12.08 33.92
CA ARG A 436 12.08 -11.31 34.27
C ARG A 436 12.38 -10.31 33.16
N ILE A 437 12.62 -9.07 33.54
CA ILE A 437 13.07 -8.01 32.63
C ILE A 437 14.47 -7.61 33.03
N GLU A 438 15.39 -7.61 32.09
CA GLU A 438 16.79 -7.24 32.29
C GLU A 438 17.18 -6.03 31.45
N GLY A 439 18.09 -5.21 31.97
CA GLY A 439 18.57 -4.01 31.28
C GLY A 439 17.62 -2.81 31.31
N ALA A 440 16.45 -2.92 31.95
CA ALA A 440 15.53 -1.80 32.16
C ALA A 440 15.95 -0.93 33.35
N SER A 441 16.39 0.30 33.07
CA SER A 441 16.73 1.32 34.07
C SER A 441 15.99 2.64 33.87
N LEU A 442 15.60 2.97 32.64
CA LEU A 442 14.87 4.18 32.29
C LEU A 442 13.37 4.07 32.58
N ILE A 443 12.81 2.85 32.52
CA ILE A 443 11.43 2.53 32.90
C ILE A 443 11.47 1.44 33.96
N PRO A 444 10.77 1.59 35.11
CA PRO A 444 10.73 0.55 36.12
C PRO A 444 10.21 -0.79 35.56
N PRO A 445 10.92 -1.92 35.78
CA PRO A 445 10.49 -3.23 35.32
C PRO A 445 9.04 -3.58 35.70
N GLU A 446 8.59 -3.17 36.88
CA GLU A 446 7.25 -3.45 37.39
C GLU A 446 6.15 -2.75 36.57
N THR A 447 6.48 -1.60 35.96
CA THR A 447 5.57 -0.90 35.04
C THR A 447 5.46 -1.66 33.73
N LEU A 448 6.60 -2.09 33.17
CA LEU A 448 6.63 -2.88 31.93
C LEU A 448 5.87 -4.20 32.09
N VAL A 449 6.09 -4.94 33.18
CA VAL A 449 5.40 -6.20 33.47
C VAL A 449 3.87 -6.02 33.54
N ARG A 450 3.38 -4.88 34.05
CA ARG A 450 1.93 -4.61 34.16
C ARG A 450 1.25 -4.40 32.80
N GLU A 451 2.01 -3.99 31.79
CA GLU A 451 1.51 -3.72 30.44
C GLU A 451 1.58 -4.94 29.50
N LEU A 452 2.25 -6.02 29.93
CA LEU A 452 2.37 -7.24 29.15
C LEU A 452 1.05 -8.01 29.04
N ILE A 453 0.91 -8.74 27.92
CA ILE A 453 -0.16 -9.70 27.69
C ILE A 453 0.14 -10.98 28.49
N SER A 454 1.39 -11.43 28.50
CA SER A 454 1.81 -12.55 29.34
C SER A 454 1.80 -12.19 30.82
N ARG A 455 1.44 -13.17 31.67
CA ARG A 455 1.37 -12.99 33.12
C ARG A 455 1.97 -14.19 33.84
N GLU A 456 2.57 -13.96 34.99
CA GLU A 456 2.96 -15.01 35.93
C GLU A 456 1.74 -15.85 36.33
N GLY A 457 1.90 -17.17 36.31
CA GLY A 457 0.81 -18.16 36.47
C GLY A 457 -0.13 -18.28 35.26
N GLY A 458 0.02 -17.42 34.25
CA GLY A 458 -0.79 -17.43 33.03
C GLY A 458 -0.37 -18.53 32.04
N PRO A 459 -1.16 -18.78 30.99
CA PRO A 459 -0.83 -19.76 29.96
C PRO A 459 0.37 -19.33 29.12
N TYR A 460 1.28 -20.25 28.81
CA TYR A 460 2.35 -19.99 27.85
C TYR A 460 1.83 -20.09 26.42
N PHE A 461 1.87 -18.98 25.68
CA PHE A 461 1.51 -18.93 24.28
C PHE A 461 2.59 -18.18 23.49
N PRO A 462 3.36 -18.85 22.61
CA PRO A 462 4.53 -18.23 21.94
C PRO A 462 4.23 -16.91 21.22
N PRO A 463 3.09 -16.73 20.52
CA PRO A 463 2.76 -15.46 19.88
C PRO A 463 2.59 -14.29 20.86
N ASN A 464 2.30 -14.54 22.14
CA ASN A 464 2.25 -13.46 23.13
C ASN A 464 3.64 -12.91 23.42
N VAL A 465 4.71 -13.72 23.40
CA VAL A 465 6.08 -13.25 23.63
C VAL A 465 6.46 -12.15 22.64
N GLN A 466 6.14 -12.34 21.36
CA GLN A 466 6.40 -11.32 20.33
C GLN A 466 5.54 -10.06 20.54
N LYS A 467 4.28 -10.22 20.95
CA LYS A 467 3.42 -9.07 21.26
C LYS A 467 3.92 -8.31 22.48
N ASP A 468 4.41 -9.02 23.49
CA ASP A 468 5.01 -8.43 24.70
C ASP A 468 6.27 -7.64 24.36
N VAL A 469 7.15 -8.18 23.51
CA VAL A 469 8.31 -7.45 22.96
C VAL A 469 7.85 -6.13 22.32
N SER A 470 6.87 -6.19 21.43
CA SER A 470 6.33 -4.98 20.78
C SER A 470 5.66 -4.02 21.77
N GLN A 471 5.00 -4.51 22.82
CA GLN A 471 4.45 -3.64 23.87
C GLN A 471 5.55 -2.92 24.65
N ILE A 472 6.62 -3.63 25.04
CA ILE A 472 7.77 -3.01 25.71
C ILE A 472 8.40 -1.95 24.81
N GLU A 473 8.68 -2.26 23.54
CA GLU A 473 9.22 -1.31 22.56
C GLU A 473 8.34 -0.06 22.47
N MET A 474 7.02 -0.24 22.40
CA MET A 474 6.06 0.87 22.39
C MET A 474 6.07 1.69 23.68
N SER A 475 6.21 1.08 24.86
CA SER A 475 6.33 1.81 26.13
C SER A 475 7.59 2.69 26.16
N TYR A 476 8.71 2.21 25.61
CA TYR A 476 9.93 3.01 25.45
C TYR A 476 9.72 4.17 24.48
N LEU A 477 9.09 3.92 23.32
CA LEU A 477 8.78 4.97 22.34
C LEU A 477 7.84 6.05 22.92
N ASN A 478 6.85 5.66 23.72
CA ASN A 478 5.92 6.58 24.39
C ASN A 478 6.59 7.40 25.51
N GLU A 479 7.66 6.88 26.11
CA GLU A 479 8.52 7.63 27.04
C GLU A 479 9.57 8.51 26.34
N GLY A 480 9.54 8.57 25.01
CA GLY A 480 10.47 9.36 24.22
C GLY A 480 11.86 8.73 24.12
N ILE A 481 11.98 7.43 24.34
CA ILE A 481 13.26 6.73 24.25
C ILE A 481 13.38 6.14 22.84
N ARG A 482 14.45 6.49 22.13
CA ARG A 482 14.71 6.07 20.75
C ARG A 482 15.90 5.13 20.68
N GLY A 483 15.82 4.12 19.81
CA GLY A 483 16.91 3.15 19.60
C GLY A 483 17.00 2.04 20.66
N SER A 484 15.93 1.80 21.42
CA SER A 484 15.85 0.61 22.28
C SER A 484 15.75 -0.67 21.45
N GLU A 485 16.44 -1.72 21.88
CA GLU A 485 16.34 -3.06 21.31
C GLU A 485 15.82 -4.02 22.39
N VAL A 486 14.80 -4.83 22.07
CA VAL A 486 14.17 -5.75 23.02
C VAL A 486 14.21 -7.17 22.45
N VAL A 487 14.70 -8.13 23.24
CA VAL A 487 14.76 -9.55 22.87
C VAL A 487 14.00 -10.38 23.90
N GLY A 488 12.96 -11.09 23.45
CA GLY A 488 12.21 -12.03 24.27
C GLY A 488 12.76 -13.45 24.17
N GLN A 489 13.18 -14.01 25.30
CA GLN A 489 13.68 -15.37 25.42
C GLN A 489 12.81 -16.21 26.36
N VAL A 490 12.85 -17.53 26.17
CA VAL A 490 12.09 -18.49 26.97
C VAL A 490 13.07 -19.44 27.63
N GLU A 491 13.23 -19.30 28.94
CA GLU A 491 14.06 -20.21 29.73
C GLU A 491 13.20 -21.37 30.25
N ARG A 492 13.58 -22.59 29.90
CA ARG A 492 12.92 -23.81 30.37
C ARG A 492 13.79 -24.47 31.43
N ALA A 493 13.28 -24.56 32.65
CA ALA A 493 13.93 -25.30 33.71
C ALA A 493 13.72 -26.82 33.52
N PRO A 494 14.65 -27.68 34.00
CA PRO A 494 14.55 -29.14 33.88
C PRO A 494 13.29 -29.75 34.51
N ASN A 495 12.65 -29.03 35.44
CA ASN A 495 11.40 -29.45 36.09
C ASN A 495 10.13 -29.01 35.34
N GLY A 496 10.27 -28.49 34.11
CA GLY A 496 9.15 -28.06 33.28
C GLY A 496 8.64 -26.65 33.58
N ARG A 497 9.26 -25.92 34.51
CA ARG A 497 8.95 -24.49 34.74
C ARG A 497 9.48 -23.63 33.60
N LEU A 498 8.71 -22.62 33.22
CA LEU A 498 9.02 -21.74 32.09
C LEU A 498 9.05 -20.29 32.55
N THR A 499 10.21 -19.65 32.42
CA THR A 499 10.38 -18.24 32.74
C THR A 499 10.53 -17.46 31.43
N LEU A 500 9.76 -16.38 31.29
CA LEU A 500 9.92 -15.45 30.17
C LEU A 500 10.94 -14.39 30.57
N VAL A 501 11.92 -14.17 29.70
CA VAL A 501 13.03 -13.24 29.95
C VAL A 501 13.03 -12.22 28.83
N TYR A 502 12.91 -10.94 29.17
CA TYR A 502 13.00 -9.85 28.20
C TYR A 502 14.27 -9.07 28.48
N GLU A 503 15.25 -9.22 27.58
CA GLU A 503 16.51 -8.48 27.62
C GLU A 503 16.34 -7.18 26.85
N ILE A 504 16.61 -6.05 27.50
CA ILE A 504 16.42 -4.72 26.93
C ILE A 504 17.78 -4.02 26.88
N LYS A 505 18.15 -3.59 25.68
CA LYS A 505 19.23 -2.62 25.48
C LYS A 505 18.59 -1.26 25.29
N GLU A 506 18.69 -0.43 26.31
CA GLU A 506 18.01 0.87 26.31
C GLU A 506 18.64 1.86 25.33
N GLY A 507 17.77 2.60 24.67
CA GLY A 507 18.15 3.74 23.83
C GLY A 507 18.36 5.02 24.63
N THR A 508 18.24 6.16 23.95
CA THR A 508 18.43 7.49 24.54
C THR A 508 17.09 8.21 24.69
N ARG A 509 16.89 8.95 25.78
CA ARG A 509 15.73 9.85 25.93
C ARG A 509 15.88 11.03 24.95
N VAL A 510 14.82 11.27 24.20
CA VAL A 510 14.73 12.29 23.17
C VAL A 510 13.60 13.26 23.50
N THR A 511 13.84 14.54 23.23
CA THR A 511 12.83 15.60 23.37
C THR A 511 12.59 16.30 22.04
N ILE A 512 11.40 16.85 21.88
CA ILE A 512 11.00 17.58 20.67
C ILE A 512 11.57 18.99 20.75
N GLN A 513 12.63 19.23 20.00
CA GLN A 513 13.31 20.52 19.96
C GLN A 513 12.48 21.59 19.25
N ASP A 514 11.84 21.24 18.14
CA ASP A 514 10.98 22.13 17.36
C ASP A 514 10.00 21.35 16.47
N ILE A 515 8.96 22.05 15.99
CA ILE A 515 7.96 21.51 15.08
C ILE A 515 7.81 22.42 13.86
N PHE A 516 8.14 21.88 12.69
CA PHE A 516 7.97 22.54 11.40
C PHE A 516 6.68 22.10 10.74
N ILE A 517 6.01 23.02 10.05
CA ILE A 517 4.77 22.75 9.33
C ILE A 517 4.96 23.22 7.89
N ALA A 518 4.65 22.36 6.93
CA ALA A 518 4.79 22.63 5.52
C ALA A 518 3.65 22.05 4.68
N GLY A 519 3.48 22.61 3.47
CA GLY A 519 2.50 22.17 2.48
C GLY A 519 1.07 22.71 2.67
N ASN A 520 0.81 23.46 3.74
CA ASN A 520 -0.43 24.21 3.91
C ASN A 520 -0.38 25.55 3.17
N ARG A 521 -1.36 25.82 2.31
CA ARG A 521 -1.43 27.02 1.46
C ARG A 521 -2.49 28.01 1.95
N LEU A 522 -3.71 27.54 2.13
CA LEU A 522 -4.81 28.37 2.64
C LEU A 522 -4.99 28.20 4.15
N THR A 523 -4.78 26.99 4.65
CA THR A 523 -4.96 26.63 6.05
C THR A 523 -3.92 27.34 6.89
N ARG A 524 -4.35 28.10 7.89
CA ARG A 524 -3.41 28.83 8.76
C ARG A 524 -2.65 27.86 9.66
N ASN A 525 -1.36 28.10 9.92
CA ASN A 525 -0.53 27.26 10.81
C ASN A 525 -1.17 27.01 12.18
N ARG A 526 -1.90 27.98 12.73
CA ARG A 526 -2.61 27.86 14.02
C ARG A 526 -3.64 26.72 14.02
N ILE A 527 -4.28 26.45 12.87
CA ILE A 527 -5.24 25.37 12.69
C ILE A 527 -4.55 24.01 12.78
N ILE A 528 -3.36 23.89 12.20
CA ILE A 528 -2.56 22.66 12.28
C ILE A 528 -2.04 22.48 13.71
N ARG A 529 -1.46 23.54 14.30
CA ARG A 529 -0.91 23.52 15.66
C ARG A 529 -1.92 23.14 16.75
N ARG A 530 -3.22 23.47 16.60
CA ARG A 530 -4.25 23.06 17.59
C ARG A 530 -4.59 21.56 17.54
N GLU A 531 -4.32 20.91 16.41
CA GLU A 531 -4.55 19.47 16.27
C GLU A 531 -3.35 18.67 16.78
N LEU A 532 -2.16 19.27 16.81
CA LEU A 532 -0.98 18.66 17.40
C LEU A 532 -1.17 18.45 18.91
N ARG A 533 -0.88 17.22 19.34
CA ARG A 533 -0.85 16.78 20.73
C ARG A 533 0.55 16.82 21.30
N ILE A 534 1.52 17.27 20.53
CA ILE A 534 2.93 17.44 20.89
C ILE A 534 3.30 18.92 20.83
N ALA A 535 4.23 19.34 21.68
CA ALA A 535 4.76 20.69 21.70
C ALA A 535 6.30 20.69 21.79
N LYS A 536 6.90 21.83 21.47
CA LYS A 536 8.32 22.06 21.72
C LYS A 536 8.64 21.88 23.21
N GLY A 537 9.69 21.11 23.49
CA GLY A 537 10.15 20.75 24.82
C GLY A 537 9.48 19.52 25.42
N ASP A 538 8.42 18.98 24.79
CA ASP A 538 7.82 17.72 25.24
C ASP A 538 8.79 16.57 25.02
N LYS A 539 8.64 15.50 25.81
CA LYS A 539 9.22 14.20 25.45
C LYS A 539 8.68 13.77 24.07
N ALA A 540 9.52 13.06 23.34
CA ALA A 540 9.27 12.49 22.03
C ALA A 540 8.22 11.34 22.10
N ASP A 541 6.99 11.62 22.54
CA ASP A 541 5.96 10.61 22.77
C ASP A 541 5.33 10.16 21.45
N TYR A 542 5.67 8.94 21.03
CA TYR A 542 5.20 8.36 19.78
C TYR A 542 3.67 8.28 19.67
N THR A 543 2.97 7.94 20.76
CA THR A 543 1.50 7.89 20.76
C THR A 543 0.90 9.27 20.52
N ARG A 544 1.48 10.33 21.13
CA ARG A 544 1.02 11.71 20.89
C ARG A 544 1.35 12.19 19.47
N VAL A 545 2.44 11.75 18.85
CA VAL A 545 2.74 12.02 17.43
C VAL A 545 1.67 11.38 16.54
N GLN A 546 1.38 10.09 16.73
CA GLN A 546 0.37 9.35 15.97
C GLN A 546 -1.05 9.92 16.18
N GLU A 547 -1.38 10.37 17.40
CA GLU A 547 -2.65 11.06 17.67
C GLU A 547 -2.73 12.39 16.91
N SER A 548 -1.62 13.13 16.83
CA SER A 548 -1.54 14.40 16.09
C SER A 548 -1.79 14.20 14.59
N GLU A 549 -1.20 13.17 14.00
CA GLU A 549 -1.41 12.78 12.60
C GLU A 549 -2.89 12.47 12.33
N ARG A 550 -3.49 11.55 13.12
CA ARG A 550 -4.91 11.21 12.99
C ARG A 550 -5.84 12.41 13.16
N ARG A 551 -5.56 13.31 14.10
CA ARG A 551 -6.38 14.52 14.30
C ARG A 551 -6.32 15.46 13.09
N LEU A 552 -5.17 15.57 12.44
CA LEU A 552 -5.02 16.35 11.21
C LEU A 552 -5.73 15.69 10.03
N GLU A 553 -5.64 14.37 9.87
CA GLU A 553 -6.39 13.62 8.84
C GLU A 553 -7.90 13.79 9.03
N ASN A 554 -8.38 13.68 10.27
CA ASN A 554 -9.79 13.83 10.64
C ASN A 554 -10.36 15.23 10.40
N LEU A 555 -9.53 16.25 10.16
CA LEU A 555 -10.04 17.56 9.73
C LEU A 555 -10.71 17.48 8.34
N GLY A 556 -10.37 16.49 7.52
CA GLY A 556 -10.93 16.30 6.18
C GLY A 556 -10.59 17.43 5.19
N ILE A 557 -9.65 18.32 5.54
CA ILE A 557 -9.18 19.41 4.69
C ILE A 557 -7.85 19.07 3.99
N PHE A 558 -7.20 18.00 4.43
CA PHE A 558 -5.94 17.51 3.87
C PHE A 558 -6.19 16.17 3.16
N SER A 559 -5.68 16.02 1.94
CA SER A 559 -5.66 14.75 1.22
C SER A 559 -4.50 13.85 1.66
N GLU A 560 -3.50 14.43 2.33
CA GLU A 560 -2.33 13.72 2.84
C GLU A 560 -1.78 14.46 4.06
N VAL A 561 -1.41 13.71 5.08
CA VAL A 561 -0.74 14.19 6.30
C VAL A 561 0.42 13.24 6.55
N ARG A 562 1.60 13.78 6.86
CA ARG A 562 2.77 13.01 7.27
C ARG A 562 3.49 13.74 8.38
N LEU A 563 3.82 13.04 9.46
CA LEU A 563 4.66 13.54 10.54
C LEU A 563 5.98 12.75 10.52
N GLU A 564 7.08 13.43 10.23
CA GLU A 564 8.41 12.82 10.21
C GLU A 564 9.22 13.30 11.43
N GLU A 565 9.76 12.35 12.18
CA GLU A 565 10.63 12.60 13.32
C GLU A 565 12.10 12.52 12.87
N VAL A 566 12.77 13.67 12.85
CA VAL A 566 14.17 13.77 12.40
C VAL A 566 15.06 13.98 13.62
N GLN A 567 15.94 13.03 13.90
CA GLN A 567 16.93 13.17 14.98
C GLN A 567 17.90 14.30 14.65
N THR A 568 18.03 15.26 15.57
CA THR A 568 18.91 16.42 15.42
C THR A 568 20.14 16.39 16.31
N GLY A 569 20.13 15.50 17.29
CA GLY A 569 21.25 15.17 18.15
C GLY A 569 20.99 13.87 18.92
N PRO A 570 21.87 13.50 19.86
CA PRO A 570 21.70 12.28 20.65
C PRO A 570 20.44 12.24 21.52
N ALA A 571 19.90 13.40 21.89
CA ALA A 571 18.76 13.56 22.80
C ALA A 571 17.68 14.53 22.27
N ASP A 572 17.81 14.96 21.02
CA ASP A 572 16.95 15.97 20.41
C ASP A 572 16.41 15.45 19.07
N GLU A 573 15.12 15.65 18.83
CA GLU A 573 14.49 15.46 17.53
C GLU A 573 13.62 16.64 17.16
N VAL A 574 13.38 16.78 15.86
CA VAL A 574 12.47 17.76 15.30
C VAL A 574 11.35 17.00 14.60
N VAL A 575 10.11 17.47 14.78
CA VAL A 575 8.97 16.92 14.06
C VAL A 575 8.63 17.79 12.87
N VAL A 576 8.64 17.21 11.67
CA VAL A 576 8.25 17.86 10.43
C VAL A 576 6.85 17.40 10.04
N VAL A 577 5.90 18.32 10.12
CA VAL A 577 4.50 18.10 9.75
C VAL A 577 4.33 18.55 8.30
N THR A 578 4.19 17.59 7.39
CA THR A 578 3.90 17.84 5.98
C THR A 578 2.45 17.53 5.71
N VAL A 579 1.70 18.50 5.19
CA VAL A 579 0.30 18.33 4.82
C VAL A 579 0.06 18.70 3.37
N ARG A 580 -0.91 18.06 2.73
CA ARG A 580 -1.40 18.41 1.40
C ARG A 580 -2.87 18.77 1.48
N GLU A 581 -3.22 20.00 1.16
CA GLU A 581 -4.62 20.42 1.11
C GLU A 581 -5.40 19.65 0.03
N GLY A 582 -6.51 19.05 0.42
CA GLY A 582 -7.38 18.27 -0.47
C GLY A 582 -8.30 19.15 -1.32
N GLU A 583 -9.08 18.53 -2.20
CA GLU A 583 -10.10 19.24 -2.98
C GLU A 583 -11.14 19.86 -2.04
N MET A 584 -11.21 21.20 -2.05
CA MET A 584 -12.06 21.95 -1.13
C MET A 584 -13.53 21.93 -1.52
N ASN A 585 -13.87 21.46 -2.72
CA ASN A 585 -15.24 21.45 -3.24
C ASN A 585 -15.63 20.01 -3.55
N TYR A 586 -16.51 19.45 -2.73
CA TYR A 586 -17.11 18.14 -2.96
C TYR A 586 -18.51 18.34 -3.54
N THR A 587 -18.85 17.59 -4.59
CA THR A 587 -20.22 17.49 -5.10
C THR A 587 -20.58 16.03 -5.20
N GLY A 588 -21.61 15.63 -4.45
CA GLY A 588 -22.12 14.27 -4.41
C GLY A 588 -23.54 14.20 -4.97
N LEU A 589 -23.82 13.15 -5.75
CA LEU A 589 -25.17 12.78 -6.17
C LEU A 589 -25.39 11.32 -5.79
N GLY A 590 -26.39 11.05 -4.96
CA GLY A 590 -26.72 9.72 -4.45
C GLY A 590 -28.15 9.32 -4.80
N LEU A 591 -28.35 8.05 -5.15
CA LEU A 591 -29.65 7.41 -5.29
C LEU A 591 -29.76 6.28 -4.27
N GLY A 592 -30.84 6.23 -3.50
CA GLY A 592 -31.06 5.23 -2.46
C GLY A 592 -32.54 4.88 -2.31
N PHE A 593 -32.82 3.93 -1.42
CA PHE A 593 -34.18 3.54 -1.04
C PHE A 593 -34.31 3.64 0.47
N GLU A 594 -35.41 4.18 0.97
CA GLU A 594 -35.69 4.31 2.40
C GLU A 594 -36.85 3.37 2.79
N SER A 595 -36.71 2.66 3.90
CA SER A 595 -37.73 1.76 4.45
C SER A 595 -38.15 2.27 5.83
N LEU A 596 -39.44 2.58 6.01
CA LEU A 596 -39.98 3.19 7.23
C LEU A 596 -40.23 2.20 8.39
N SER A 597 -40.06 0.90 8.16
CA SER A 597 -40.33 -0.16 9.14
C SER A 597 -39.06 -0.57 9.91
N ARG A 598 -39.13 -0.57 11.26
CA ARG A 598 -38.15 -1.26 12.11
C ARG A 598 -38.22 -2.75 11.80
N VAL A 599 -37.08 -3.37 11.49
CA VAL A 599 -36.99 -4.81 11.25
C VAL A 599 -37.38 -5.55 12.53
N SER A 600 -38.62 -6.05 12.57
CA SER A 600 -39.09 -7.04 13.53
C SER A 600 -39.92 -8.09 12.79
N GLY A 601 -39.43 -9.34 12.74
CA GLY A 601 -40.25 -10.49 12.37
C GLY A 601 -39.96 -11.16 11.02
N SER A 602 -40.43 -12.40 10.94
CA SER A 602 -40.24 -13.44 9.92
C SER A 602 -40.49 -13.01 8.47
N LEU A 603 -39.75 -13.61 7.54
CA LEU A 603 -39.70 -13.39 6.07
C LEU A 603 -41.03 -13.56 5.29
N ALA A 604 -42.17 -13.75 5.96
CA ALA A 604 -43.43 -14.17 5.32
C ALA A 604 -44.46 -13.04 5.05
N ASP A 605 -44.34 -11.86 5.67
CA ASP A 605 -45.30 -10.76 5.52
C ASP A 605 -44.62 -9.48 5.00
N TRP A 606 -44.39 -9.39 3.69
CA TRP A 606 -43.63 -8.30 3.07
C TRP A 606 -44.50 -7.34 2.23
N PRO A 607 -45.01 -6.24 2.80
CA PRO A 607 -45.33 -5.03 2.05
C PRO A 607 -44.39 -3.91 2.50
N ASN A 608 -43.26 -3.72 1.81
CA ASN A 608 -42.45 -2.51 2.01
C ASN A 608 -42.78 -1.52 0.90
N GLU A 609 -43.30 -0.36 1.30
CA GLU A 609 -43.30 0.84 0.47
C GLU A 609 -41.85 1.34 0.35
N PHE A 610 -41.14 0.86 -0.68
CA PHE A 610 -39.82 1.38 -1.01
C PHE A 610 -39.99 2.71 -1.73
N ARG A 611 -39.56 3.81 -1.09
CA ARG A 611 -39.54 5.12 -1.72
C ARG A 611 -38.15 5.40 -2.26
N PRO A 612 -37.99 5.64 -3.57
CA PRO A 612 -36.71 6.08 -4.11
C PRO A 612 -36.38 7.45 -3.52
N ARG A 613 -35.10 7.63 -3.22
CA ARG A 613 -34.54 8.84 -2.62
C ARG A 613 -33.36 9.31 -3.45
N GLY A 614 -33.40 10.58 -3.84
CA GLY A 614 -32.27 11.30 -4.41
C GLY A 614 -31.65 12.22 -3.36
N ILE A 615 -30.32 12.24 -3.29
CA ILE A 615 -29.56 13.18 -2.47
C ILE A 615 -28.60 13.92 -3.40
N GLY A 616 -28.58 15.24 -3.30
CA GLY A 616 -27.55 16.08 -3.89
C GLY A 616 -26.87 16.87 -2.79
N GLU A 617 -25.56 16.85 -2.75
CA GLU A 617 -24.79 17.61 -1.77
C GLU A 617 -23.65 18.37 -2.44
N TYR A 618 -23.43 19.59 -1.99
CA TYR A 618 -22.26 20.39 -2.31
C TYR A 618 -21.63 20.80 -0.99
N ILE A 619 -20.39 20.38 -0.72
CA ILE A 619 -19.67 20.73 0.50
C ILE A 619 -18.42 21.50 0.11
N ARG A 620 -18.27 22.70 0.67
CA ARG A 620 -17.05 23.47 0.60
C ARG A 620 -16.29 23.39 1.91
N SER A 621 -15.14 22.74 1.88
CA SER A 621 -14.24 22.57 3.01
C SER A 621 -13.20 23.70 3.10
N ASN A 622 -12.65 23.90 4.30
CA ASN A 622 -11.60 24.86 4.62
C ASN A 622 -11.92 26.34 4.27
N ILE A 623 -13.12 26.80 4.60
CA ILE A 623 -13.57 28.15 4.32
C ILE A 623 -12.67 29.17 5.03
N PHE A 624 -12.14 30.12 4.25
CA PHE A 624 -11.18 31.15 4.67
C PHE A 624 -9.89 30.60 5.33
N GLY A 625 -9.55 29.33 5.09
CA GLY A 625 -8.36 28.71 5.69
C GLY A 625 -8.50 28.39 7.18
N LEU A 626 -9.73 28.31 7.70
CA LEU A 626 -10.03 28.11 9.11
C LEU A 626 -10.29 26.65 9.49
N GLY A 627 -10.24 25.73 8.51
CA GLY A 627 -10.68 24.35 8.69
C GLY A 627 -12.20 24.21 8.88
N ALA A 628 -12.98 25.25 8.57
CA ALA A 628 -14.44 25.22 8.62
C ALA A 628 -15.03 24.67 7.32
N GLN A 629 -16.15 23.95 7.39
CA GLN A 629 -16.86 23.44 6.21
C GLN A 629 -18.26 24.07 6.15
N VAL A 630 -18.72 24.44 4.95
CA VAL A 630 -20.13 24.79 4.68
C VAL A 630 -20.59 23.94 3.52
N GLY A 631 -21.72 23.27 3.70
CA GLY A 631 -22.34 22.51 2.62
C GLY A 631 -23.83 22.82 2.48
N VAL A 632 -24.34 22.60 1.28
CA VAL A 632 -25.76 22.58 0.96
C VAL A 632 -26.10 21.13 0.64
N LEU A 633 -27.05 20.57 1.40
CA LEU A 633 -27.56 19.22 1.18
C LEU A 633 -29.05 19.32 0.83
N GLY A 634 -29.40 18.79 -0.34
CA GLY A 634 -30.76 18.65 -0.84
C GLY A 634 -31.16 17.19 -0.86
N GLN A 635 -32.34 16.88 -0.33
CA GLN A 635 -32.91 15.54 -0.37
C GLN A 635 -34.29 15.60 -1.01
N ILE A 636 -34.57 14.68 -1.92
CA ILE A 636 -35.89 14.45 -2.51
C ILE A 636 -36.25 12.98 -2.30
N SER A 637 -37.44 12.73 -1.73
CA SER A 637 -38.06 11.39 -1.68
C SER A 637 -39.45 11.47 -2.32
N THR A 638 -39.81 10.46 -3.12
CA THR A 638 -41.10 10.37 -3.83
C THR A 638 -42.05 9.43 -3.18
#